data_AF-A0A846DAM7-F1
#
_entry.id   AF-A0A846DAM7-F1
#
_cell.length_a   1.000
_cell.length_b   1.000
_cell.length_c   1.000
_cell.angle_alpha   90.00
_cell.angle_beta   90.00
_cell.angle_gamma   90.00
#
_symmetry.space_group_name_H-M   'P 1'
#
loop_
_entity.id
_entity.type
_entity.pdbx_description
1 polymer ?
#
loop_
_entity_poly.entity_id
_entity_poly.type
_entity_poly.pdbx_seq_one_letter_code
_entity_poly.pdbx_strand_id
1 'polypeptide(L)'
;MTKPTIKLMSTGVPNLDAVLGGGFPIYSLNILAGAPGTGKTILVQQILFNTIKNQPHKRALYLSTLSEPTLKVVRYMQHFQFFDAQVFGEQVIYSDLGSFLIEQPMPRLADHIVGLVNQHQAEVIVIDSFKAIADLTEKSGEFRRFCYELSVRLASARCTTFLVSESDRSQISNSAEFALADGIIYLSTHEEAGEQRRWLQVHKLRGLAPYMEPFPFVITNVGVRILSPTLTLRQKSVSWSVPAGLMVMGIPGLDKLLRGGIPYGRSIILSGVAGTGKTTFGLQFLMAGVDRGEKGLLFSFEETPSHLSQMAAGFGWDLELLIQQEMLRIVFVTQTNIRVEEHLDQIAQEIASFQPQRFVVDSISVLLYKVNNRAIQREKTFQLATLMQQIGGVGILISGIPAHETGHLSSFGVEETIVDGMIVLSKELVGRRRDRYLEVFKMRASDHVCGSHPMAITENGIEIFYSPSQISPPSTTESLKFLGDTTYLVFGSLQQLLPGKIPYNTACLVEGAPGLGKSTLAYQFLLSGLHRQESVLYISADIPRQQVYQTLPSWGLLPDPYLEAGQLVILDTFSPMVETLPANSVHLNLNDPEMLLLRIAQQLEQMPKPCRVIFDSLTPLLISCTPREFIKLVYRKNRQLRQPDVAVLDIFAQDGIEKSDRYNLLNLYDLVIDLYSPDWDEMNNGADIGYKNWLRISKIRGAKADQRPYPYSISPTNGIVIESTPS
;
A
#
# COMPACT_ATOMS: atom_id res chain seq x y z
N MET A 1 0.98 32.04 -20.56
CA MET A 1 1.81 31.22 -21.46
C MET A 1 1.60 29.77 -21.09
N THR A 2 1.07 28.94 -21.99
CA THR A 2 0.95 27.49 -21.80
C THR A 2 2.34 26.89 -21.68
N LYS A 3 2.61 26.12 -20.62
CA LYS A 3 3.91 25.44 -20.46
C LYS A 3 4.16 24.54 -21.69
N PRO A 4 5.37 24.56 -22.28
CA PRO A 4 5.68 23.70 -23.42
C PRO A 4 5.50 22.23 -23.01
N THR A 5 4.73 21.48 -23.79
CA THR A 5 4.43 20.07 -23.51
C THR A 5 5.46 19.18 -24.19
N ILE A 6 6.16 18.36 -23.40
CA ILE A 6 7.12 17.38 -23.93
C ILE A 6 6.33 16.27 -24.60
N LYS A 7 6.62 15.97 -25.87
CA LYS A 7 6.01 14.84 -26.59
C LYS A 7 6.65 13.53 -26.14
N LEU A 8 5.81 12.53 -25.88
CA LEU A 8 6.24 11.23 -25.35
C LEU A 8 5.96 10.09 -26.35
N MET A 9 6.83 9.09 -26.31
CA MET A 9 6.71 7.81 -26.97
C MET A 9 6.27 6.78 -25.92
N SER A 10 5.08 6.20 -26.12
CA SER A 10 4.59 5.08 -25.31
C SER A 10 5.41 3.82 -25.60
N THR A 11 5.76 3.08 -24.55
CA THR A 11 6.44 1.78 -24.64
C THR A 11 5.48 0.64 -24.97
N GLY A 12 4.18 0.80 -24.64
CA GLY A 12 3.19 -0.27 -24.69
C GLY A 12 3.47 -1.46 -23.76
N VAL A 13 4.50 -1.38 -22.91
CA VAL A 13 4.85 -2.40 -21.93
C VAL A 13 3.96 -2.20 -20.70
N PRO A 14 3.25 -3.24 -20.21
CA PRO A 14 2.33 -3.10 -19.07
C PRO A 14 2.99 -2.44 -17.86
N ASN A 15 2.32 -1.42 -17.31
CA ASN A 15 2.77 -0.54 -16.22
C ASN A 15 4.04 0.30 -16.46
N LEU A 16 4.85 0.03 -17.49
CA LEU A 16 6.12 0.75 -17.69
C LEU A 16 5.92 2.23 -18.01
N ASP A 17 4.94 2.57 -18.87
CA ASP A 17 4.67 3.98 -19.18
C ASP A 17 4.25 4.76 -17.92
N ALA A 18 3.52 4.13 -17.00
CA ALA A 18 3.14 4.76 -15.74
C ALA A 18 4.37 4.98 -14.83
N VAL A 19 5.29 3.99 -14.77
CA VAL A 19 6.58 4.13 -14.07
C VAL A 19 7.40 5.30 -14.64
N LEU A 20 7.39 5.48 -15.96
CA LEU A 20 8.14 6.53 -16.65
C LEU A 20 7.47 7.91 -16.61
N GLY A 21 6.25 8.03 -16.07
CA GLY A 21 5.49 9.29 -16.10
C GLY A 21 4.89 9.62 -17.48
N GLY A 22 4.59 8.61 -18.28
CA GLY A 22 3.89 8.69 -19.57
C GLY A 22 4.63 8.08 -20.77
N GLY A 23 5.90 7.67 -20.58
CA GLY A 23 6.74 7.08 -21.63
C GLY A 23 8.09 7.79 -21.76
N PHE A 24 8.78 7.59 -22.88
CA PHE A 24 10.07 8.25 -23.15
C PHE A 24 9.88 9.57 -23.91
N PRO A 25 10.63 10.64 -23.60
CA PRO A 25 10.67 11.81 -24.47
C PRO A 25 11.07 11.42 -25.90
N ILE A 26 10.40 11.97 -26.91
CA ILE A 26 10.79 11.71 -28.30
C ILE A 26 12.16 12.34 -28.60
N TYR A 27 12.92 11.73 -29.52
CA TYR A 27 14.24 12.20 -29.95
C TYR A 27 15.29 12.19 -28.83
N SER A 28 15.06 11.39 -27.79
CA SER A 28 15.96 11.23 -26.66
C SER A 28 16.96 10.09 -26.85
N LEU A 29 18.09 10.19 -26.14
CA LEU A 29 19.03 9.09 -25.98
C LEU A 29 18.74 8.33 -24.69
N ASN A 30 18.30 7.09 -24.80
CA ASN A 30 17.97 6.24 -23.66
C ASN A 30 18.95 5.08 -23.54
N ILE A 31 19.36 4.76 -22.32
CA ILE A 31 20.21 3.60 -22.03
C ILE A 31 19.41 2.58 -21.24
N LEU A 32 19.44 1.34 -21.71
CA LEU A 32 18.96 0.19 -20.97
C LEU A 32 20.17 -0.63 -20.49
N ALA A 33 20.46 -0.54 -19.21
CA ALA A 33 21.63 -1.14 -18.58
C ALA A 33 21.27 -2.29 -17.63
N GLY A 34 22.23 -3.15 -17.34
CA GLY A 34 22.07 -4.26 -16.40
C GLY A 34 23.00 -5.43 -16.68
N ALA A 35 23.14 -6.32 -15.71
CA ALA A 35 23.93 -7.55 -15.85
C ALA A 35 23.41 -8.47 -16.98
N PRO A 36 24.23 -9.41 -17.50
CA PRO A 36 23.76 -10.41 -18.45
C PRO A 36 22.56 -11.21 -17.91
N GLY A 37 21.61 -11.57 -18.80
CA GLY A 37 20.44 -12.38 -18.42
C GLY A 37 19.29 -11.65 -17.70
N THR A 38 19.41 -10.33 -17.48
CA THR A 38 18.35 -9.53 -16.82
C THR A 38 17.14 -9.25 -17.72
N GLY A 39 17.24 -9.45 -19.04
CA GLY A 39 16.10 -9.30 -19.98
C GLY A 39 16.09 -8.01 -20.81
N LYS A 40 17.21 -7.30 -20.89
CA LYS A 40 17.35 -6.03 -21.64
C LYS A 40 16.88 -6.13 -23.09
N THR A 41 17.40 -7.11 -23.83
CA THR A 41 17.08 -7.36 -25.23
C THR A 41 15.59 -7.64 -25.44
N ILE A 42 14.95 -8.38 -24.54
CA ILE A 42 13.52 -8.68 -24.60
C ILE A 42 12.70 -7.39 -24.39
N LEU A 43 13.06 -6.58 -23.39
CA LEU A 43 12.37 -5.32 -23.11
C LEU A 43 12.45 -4.37 -24.30
N VAL A 44 13.64 -4.15 -24.86
CA VAL A 44 13.81 -3.18 -25.95
C VAL A 44 13.11 -3.64 -27.23
N GLN A 45 13.12 -4.94 -27.53
CA GLN A 45 12.37 -5.48 -28.67
C GLN A 45 10.87 -5.33 -28.48
N GLN A 46 10.35 -5.63 -27.29
CA GLN A 46 8.93 -5.43 -26.99
C GLN A 46 8.54 -3.95 -27.18
N ILE A 47 9.38 -3.01 -26.75
CA ILE A 47 9.17 -1.57 -26.99
C ILE A 47 9.10 -1.27 -28.50
N LEU A 48 10.01 -1.82 -29.30
CA LEU A 48 10.00 -1.61 -30.76
C LEU A 48 8.69 -2.09 -31.38
N PHE A 49 8.32 -3.35 -31.18
CA PHE A 49 7.12 -3.93 -31.77
C PHE A 49 5.85 -3.22 -31.30
N ASN A 50 5.75 -2.89 -30.02
CA ASN A 50 4.63 -2.12 -29.50
C ASN A 50 4.55 -0.71 -30.09
N THR A 51 5.68 -0.05 -30.33
CA THR A 51 5.71 1.28 -30.94
C THR A 51 5.14 1.22 -32.36
N ILE A 52 5.54 0.23 -33.16
CA ILE A 52 5.03 0.03 -34.50
C ILE A 52 3.55 -0.33 -34.49
N LYS A 53 3.14 -1.25 -33.60
CA LYS A 53 1.73 -1.62 -33.43
C LYS A 53 0.83 -0.43 -33.09
N ASN A 54 1.30 0.47 -32.23
CA ASN A 54 0.56 1.66 -31.84
C ASN A 54 0.63 2.79 -32.88
N GLN A 55 1.67 2.82 -33.71
CA GLN A 55 1.94 3.86 -34.70
C GLN A 55 2.40 3.23 -36.03
N PRO A 56 1.47 2.70 -36.85
CA PRO A 56 1.79 1.85 -38.01
C PRO A 56 2.56 2.54 -39.15
N HIS A 57 2.72 3.86 -39.09
CA HIS A 57 3.49 4.65 -40.06
C HIS A 57 4.97 4.73 -39.71
N LYS A 58 5.34 4.41 -38.46
CA LYS A 58 6.72 4.49 -37.99
C LYS A 58 7.54 3.32 -38.48
N ARG A 59 8.86 3.49 -38.42
CA ARG A 59 9.83 2.44 -38.67
C ARG A 59 10.86 2.39 -37.55
N ALA A 60 11.30 1.17 -37.25
CA ALA A 60 12.27 0.87 -36.22
C ALA A 60 13.48 0.16 -36.84
N LEU A 61 14.68 0.53 -36.39
CA LEU A 61 15.93 -0.10 -36.78
C LEU A 61 16.58 -0.75 -35.56
N TYR A 62 16.84 -2.05 -35.64
CA TYR A 62 17.58 -2.80 -34.64
C TYR A 62 18.97 -3.14 -35.19
N LEU A 63 20.00 -2.65 -34.52
CA LEU A 63 21.40 -2.88 -34.87
C LEU A 63 22.02 -3.89 -33.90
N SER A 64 22.31 -5.09 -34.39
CA SER A 64 23.11 -6.07 -33.63
C SER A 64 24.60 -5.74 -33.75
N THR A 65 25.36 -5.89 -32.67
CA THR A 65 26.82 -5.77 -32.68
C THR A 65 27.50 -7.15 -32.59
N LEU A 66 28.74 -7.22 -32.12
CA LEU A 66 29.56 -8.43 -32.08
C LEU A 66 29.04 -9.56 -31.18
N SER A 67 27.97 -9.32 -30.42
CA SER A 67 27.52 -10.18 -29.32
C SER A 67 26.66 -11.37 -29.78
N GLU A 68 25.70 -11.15 -30.69
CA GLU A 68 24.78 -12.21 -31.17
C GLU A 68 24.33 -12.05 -32.63
N PRO A 69 24.36 -13.11 -33.46
CA PRO A 69 23.85 -13.06 -34.82
C PRO A 69 22.35 -12.73 -34.87
N THR A 70 21.96 -11.83 -35.77
CA THR A 70 20.58 -11.37 -35.97
C THR A 70 19.56 -12.52 -36.06
N LEU A 71 19.88 -13.59 -36.80
CA LEU A 71 19.01 -14.76 -36.96
C LEU A 71 18.68 -15.46 -35.64
N LYS A 72 19.64 -15.51 -34.70
CA LYS A 72 19.46 -16.15 -33.40
C LYS A 72 18.51 -15.33 -32.53
N VAL A 73 18.69 -14.01 -32.53
CA VAL A 73 17.82 -13.06 -31.82
C VAL A 73 16.38 -13.17 -32.29
N VAL A 74 16.16 -13.18 -33.61
CA VAL A 74 14.81 -13.31 -34.20
C VAL A 74 14.17 -14.65 -33.86
N ARG A 75 14.91 -15.76 -33.92
CA ARG A 75 14.40 -17.10 -33.59
C ARG A 75 13.86 -17.18 -32.15
N TYR A 76 14.54 -16.56 -31.19
CA TYR A 76 14.04 -16.53 -29.81
C TYR A 76 12.83 -15.62 -29.65
N MET A 77 12.85 -14.47 -30.32
CA MET A 77 11.78 -13.48 -30.25
C MET A 77 10.43 -14.00 -30.78
N GLN A 78 10.43 -14.89 -31.78
CA GLN A 78 9.21 -15.48 -32.38
C GLN A 78 8.27 -16.17 -31.38
N HIS A 79 8.75 -16.53 -30.19
CA HIS A 79 7.93 -17.18 -29.16
C HIS A 79 7.08 -16.18 -28.34
N PHE A 80 7.31 -14.88 -28.49
CA PHE A 80 6.58 -13.85 -27.73
C PHE A 80 5.36 -13.34 -28.50
N GLN A 81 4.27 -13.07 -27.78
CA GLN A 81 3.02 -12.56 -28.37
C GLN A 81 3.13 -11.12 -28.91
N PHE A 82 4.14 -10.35 -28.48
CA PHE A 82 4.38 -9.02 -29.02
C PHE A 82 5.06 -9.05 -30.40
N PHE A 83 5.64 -10.19 -30.79
CA PHE A 83 6.26 -10.34 -32.10
C PHE A 83 5.19 -10.41 -33.19
N ASP A 84 5.38 -9.61 -34.24
CA ASP A 84 4.50 -9.59 -35.40
C ASP A 84 5.33 -9.84 -36.67
N ALA A 85 5.06 -10.98 -37.31
CA ALA A 85 5.77 -11.41 -38.52
C ALA A 85 5.47 -10.52 -39.73
N GLN A 86 4.36 -9.78 -39.75
CA GLN A 86 3.97 -8.94 -40.90
C GLN A 86 4.79 -7.66 -40.97
N VAL A 87 5.12 -7.08 -39.82
CA VAL A 87 5.91 -5.83 -39.75
C VAL A 87 7.42 -6.09 -39.70
N PHE A 88 7.83 -7.33 -39.44
CA PHE A 88 9.24 -7.73 -39.41
C PHE A 88 9.87 -7.67 -40.82
N GLY A 89 11.03 -7.03 -40.93
CA GLY A 89 11.74 -6.85 -42.21
C GLY A 89 11.20 -5.70 -43.07
N GLU A 90 9.96 -5.25 -42.84
CA GLU A 90 9.38 -4.10 -43.53
C GLU A 90 9.43 -2.82 -42.70
N GLN A 91 8.97 -2.89 -41.45
CA GLN A 91 8.89 -1.75 -40.53
C GLN A 91 9.83 -1.89 -39.34
N VAL A 92 10.01 -3.12 -38.83
CA VAL A 92 11.06 -3.44 -37.84
C VAL A 92 12.21 -4.12 -38.57
N ILE A 93 13.25 -3.34 -38.84
CA ILE A 93 14.37 -3.73 -39.70
C ILE A 93 15.56 -4.09 -38.82
N TYR A 94 16.18 -5.23 -39.10
CA TYR A 94 17.39 -5.66 -38.40
C TYR A 94 18.60 -5.55 -39.33
N SER A 95 19.71 -5.01 -38.80
CA SER A 95 20.98 -4.93 -39.51
C SER A 95 22.13 -5.28 -38.56
N ASP A 96 23.18 -5.88 -39.11
CA ASP A 96 24.39 -6.20 -38.38
C ASP A 96 25.42 -5.07 -38.50
N LEU A 97 25.97 -4.64 -37.37
CA LEU A 97 27.11 -3.71 -37.29
C LEU A 97 28.43 -4.45 -37.05
N GLY A 98 28.41 -5.75 -36.74
CA GLY A 98 29.59 -6.51 -36.33
C GLY A 98 30.73 -6.43 -37.34
N SER A 99 30.45 -6.66 -38.63
CA SER A 99 31.46 -6.59 -39.70
C SER A 99 32.07 -5.19 -39.83
N PHE A 100 31.24 -4.14 -39.77
CA PHE A 100 31.69 -2.76 -39.88
C PHE A 100 32.59 -2.35 -38.70
N LEU A 101 32.25 -2.80 -37.49
CA LEU A 101 33.02 -2.52 -36.27
C LEU A 101 34.44 -3.12 -36.32
N ILE A 102 34.63 -4.25 -37.01
CA ILE A 102 35.93 -4.90 -37.18
C ILE A 102 36.78 -4.18 -38.22
N GLU A 103 36.15 -3.69 -39.30
CA GLU A 103 36.85 -3.21 -40.49
C GLU A 103 37.12 -1.71 -40.52
N GLN A 104 36.36 -0.89 -39.78
CA GLN A 104 36.37 0.57 -39.92
C GLN A 104 36.62 1.31 -38.59
N PRO A 105 37.29 2.49 -38.64
CA PRO A 105 37.54 3.30 -37.45
C PRO A 105 36.25 3.97 -36.91
N MET A 106 36.23 4.21 -35.60
CA MET A 106 35.08 4.74 -34.84
C MET A 106 34.35 5.95 -35.44
N PRO A 107 35.02 6.99 -35.97
CA PRO A 107 34.31 8.13 -36.55
C PRO A 107 33.39 7.76 -37.74
N ARG A 108 33.77 6.76 -38.54
CA ARG A 108 32.95 6.28 -39.67
C ARG A 108 31.72 5.50 -39.21
N LEU A 109 31.73 4.96 -37.99
CA LEU A 109 30.60 4.24 -37.42
C LEU A 109 29.40 5.15 -37.20
N ALA A 110 29.62 6.37 -36.69
CA ALA A 110 28.53 7.33 -36.49
C ALA A 110 27.89 7.72 -37.84
N ASP A 111 28.70 7.96 -38.88
CA ASP A 111 28.22 8.24 -40.23
C ASP A 111 27.40 7.07 -40.78
N HIS A 112 27.89 5.84 -40.58
CA HIS A 112 27.21 4.63 -41.04
C HIS A 112 25.86 4.41 -40.35
N ILE A 113 25.81 4.52 -39.01
CA ILE A 113 24.56 4.37 -38.23
C ILE A 113 23.52 5.39 -38.69
N VAL A 114 23.91 6.67 -38.83
CA VAL A 114 23.00 7.73 -39.30
C VAL A 114 22.57 7.48 -40.76
N GLY A 115 23.48 6.96 -41.59
CA GLY A 115 23.17 6.54 -42.95
C GLY A 115 22.08 5.47 -43.00
N LEU A 116 22.17 4.44 -42.16
CA LEU A 116 21.14 3.39 -42.04
C LEU A 116 19.80 3.95 -41.55
N VAL A 117 19.81 4.84 -40.55
CA VAL A 117 18.59 5.50 -40.06
C VAL A 117 17.90 6.28 -41.17
N ASN A 118 18.66 7.05 -41.96
CA ASN A 118 18.12 7.82 -43.08
C ASN A 118 17.63 6.92 -44.22
N GLN A 119 18.39 5.87 -44.57
CA GLN A 119 18.03 4.90 -45.61
C GLN A 119 16.70 4.21 -45.30
N HIS A 120 16.50 3.81 -44.05
CA HIS A 120 15.31 3.09 -43.61
C HIS A 120 14.20 4.00 -43.09
N GLN A 121 14.46 5.31 -42.98
CA GLN A 121 13.56 6.30 -42.37
C GLN A 121 13.13 5.88 -40.95
N ALA A 122 14.09 5.39 -40.15
CA ALA A 122 13.81 4.90 -38.81
C ALA A 122 13.58 6.07 -37.84
N GLU A 123 12.50 5.99 -37.07
CA GLU A 123 12.17 6.95 -36.00
C GLU A 123 12.54 6.41 -34.61
N VAL A 124 12.80 5.10 -34.51
CA VAL A 124 13.31 4.45 -33.31
C VAL A 124 14.49 3.57 -33.69
N ILE A 125 15.59 3.68 -32.96
CA ILE A 125 16.79 2.86 -33.17
C ILE A 125 17.21 2.17 -31.88
N VAL A 126 17.58 0.90 -31.99
CA VAL A 126 18.20 0.12 -30.93
C VAL A 126 19.60 -0.29 -31.36
N ILE A 127 20.57 -0.16 -30.46
CA ILE A 127 21.93 -0.68 -30.64
C ILE A 127 22.19 -1.70 -29.53
N ASP A 128 22.25 -2.99 -29.89
CA ASP A 128 22.42 -4.11 -28.96
C ASP A 128 23.61 -5.04 -29.34
N SER A 129 24.70 -5.10 -28.59
CA SER A 129 25.00 -4.33 -27.37
C SER A 129 25.95 -3.17 -27.68
N PHE A 130 25.63 -2.01 -27.12
CA PHE A 130 26.47 -0.81 -27.16
C PHE A 130 27.79 -0.99 -26.41
N LYS A 131 27.83 -1.91 -25.44
CA LYS A 131 29.06 -2.30 -24.74
C LYS A 131 30.15 -2.77 -25.70
N ALA A 132 29.81 -3.55 -26.72
CA ALA A 132 30.80 -4.02 -27.69
C ALA A 132 31.53 -2.85 -28.38
N ILE A 133 30.85 -1.72 -28.60
CA ILE A 133 31.44 -0.50 -29.17
C ILE A 133 32.36 0.18 -28.14
N ALA A 134 31.94 0.21 -26.87
CA ALA A 134 32.74 0.74 -25.77
C ALA A 134 34.05 -0.04 -25.57
N ASP A 135 33.96 -1.38 -25.57
CA ASP A 135 35.10 -2.28 -25.32
C ASP A 135 36.14 -2.22 -26.46
N LEU A 136 35.75 -1.82 -27.68
CA LEU A 136 36.65 -1.61 -28.82
C LEU A 136 37.38 -0.26 -28.78
N THR A 137 37.01 0.66 -27.87
CA THR A 137 37.59 2.01 -27.82
C THR A 137 38.61 2.13 -26.69
N GLU A 138 39.91 2.21 -27.01
CA GLU A 138 40.99 2.28 -26.01
C GLU A 138 41.00 3.60 -25.21
N LYS A 139 40.49 4.71 -25.77
CA LYS A 139 40.51 6.05 -25.15
C LYS A 139 39.12 6.52 -24.74
N SER A 140 38.88 6.65 -23.43
CA SER A 140 37.60 7.10 -22.85
C SER A 140 37.10 8.46 -23.38
N GLY A 141 38.01 9.38 -23.72
CA GLY A 141 37.67 10.68 -24.31
C GLY A 141 37.14 10.59 -25.75
N GLU A 142 37.68 9.66 -26.55
CA GLU A 142 37.21 9.41 -27.92
C GLU A 142 35.81 8.81 -27.91
N PHE A 143 35.58 7.83 -27.02
CA PHE A 143 34.28 7.22 -26.82
C PHE A 143 33.23 8.26 -26.38
N ARG A 144 33.58 9.14 -25.43
CA ARG A 144 32.68 10.24 -25.01
C ARG A 144 32.29 11.15 -26.17
N ARG A 145 33.26 11.52 -27.02
CA ARG A 145 33.02 12.37 -28.19
C ARG A 145 32.10 11.68 -29.19
N PHE A 146 32.33 10.39 -29.45
CA PHE A 146 31.46 9.57 -30.30
C PHE A 146 30.02 9.52 -29.76
N CYS A 147 29.82 9.24 -28.47
CA CYS A 147 28.49 9.22 -27.86
C CYS A 147 27.76 10.56 -28.01
N TYR A 148 28.46 11.68 -27.79
CA TYR A 148 27.90 13.02 -27.97
C TYR A 148 27.49 13.26 -29.42
N GLU A 149 28.39 12.98 -30.36
CA GLU A 149 28.14 13.16 -31.79
C GLU A 149 26.96 12.31 -32.29
N LEU A 150 26.91 11.03 -31.90
CA LEU A 150 25.82 10.13 -32.22
C LEU A 150 24.49 10.65 -31.66
N SER A 151 24.48 11.11 -30.40
CA SER A 151 23.26 11.63 -29.75
C SER A 151 22.67 12.83 -30.50
N VAL A 152 23.51 13.81 -30.86
CA VAL A 152 23.08 15.04 -31.54
C VAL A 152 22.57 14.72 -32.96
N ARG A 153 23.28 13.85 -33.68
CA ARG A 153 22.92 13.48 -35.05
C ARG A 153 21.63 12.67 -35.12
N LEU A 154 21.44 11.68 -34.22
CA LEU A 154 20.20 10.89 -34.17
C LEU A 154 18.99 11.72 -33.72
N ALA A 155 19.17 12.62 -32.76
CA ALA A 155 18.11 13.55 -32.37
C ALA A 155 17.73 14.49 -33.55
N SER A 156 18.72 14.97 -34.31
CA SER A 156 18.50 15.78 -35.52
C SER A 156 17.79 15.00 -36.63
N ALA A 157 18.07 13.69 -36.73
CA ALA A 157 17.36 12.77 -37.62
C ALA A 157 15.96 12.39 -37.09
N ARG A 158 15.49 13.00 -36.00
CA ARG A 158 14.19 12.72 -35.36
C ARG A 158 14.05 11.26 -34.90
N CYS A 159 15.14 10.67 -34.44
CA CYS A 159 15.16 9.29 -33.97
C CYS A 159 15.26 9.23 -32.44
N THR A 160 14.38 8.45 -31.81
CA THR A 160 14.50 8.06 -30.39
C THR A 160 15.43 6.86 -30.30
N THR A 161 16.46 6.94 -29.46
CA THR A 161 17.56 5.97 -29.43
C THR A 161 17.54 5.14 -28.15
N PHE A 162 17.78 3.84 -28.28
CA PHE A 162 18.01 2.92 -27.16
C PHE A 162 19.37 2.23 -27.30
N LEU A 163 20.23 2.44 -26.32
CA LEU A 163 21.52 1.76 -26.22
C LEU A 163 21.41 0.66 -25.17
N VAL A 164 21.66 -0.58 -25.56
CA VAL A 164 21.68 -1.72 -24.63
C VAL A 164 23.10 -1.90 -24.12
N SER A 165 23.30 -1.75 -22.81
CA SER A 165 24.64 -1.88 -22.20
C SER A 165 24.68 -2.97 -21.13
N GLU A 166 25.73 -3.78 -21.15
CA GLU A 166 26.04 -4.72 -20.07
C GLU A 166 26.97 -4.04 -19.08
N SER A 167 26.40 -3.47 -18.03
CA SER A 167 27.14 -2.76 -17.01
C SER A 167 26.64 -3.16 -15.64
N ASP A 168 27.57 -3.27 -14.71
CA ASP A 168 27.23 -3.37 -13.29
C ASP A 168 26.85 -1.99 -12.74
N ARG A 169 26.08 -1.96 -11.65
CA ARG A 169 25.53 -0.74 -11.05
C ARG A 169 26.60 0.30 -10.71
N SER A 170 27.78 -0.17 -10.29
CA SER A 170 28.95 0.65 -9.95
C SER A 170 29.54 1.40 -11.14
N GLN A 171 29.30 0.94 -12.37
CA GLN A 171 29.85 1.52 -13.60
C GLN A 171 28.96 2.66 -14.14
N ILE A 172 27.70 2.74 -13.72
CA ILE A 172 26.72 3.75 -14.19
C ILE A 172 27.21 5.18 -13.90
N SER A 173 27.94 5.40 -12.80
CA SER A 173 28.45 6.73 -12.43
C SER A 173 29.71 7.14 -13.19
N ASN A 174 30.43 6.18 -13.80
CA ASN A 174 31.81 6.39 -14.26
C ASN A 174 31.95 6.39 -15.78
N SER A 175 31.02 5.79 -16.52
CA SER A 175 31.11 5.71 -17.99
C SER A 175 30.47 6.91 -18.69
N ALA A 176 31.05 7.30 -19.84
CA ALA A 176 30.73 8.54 -20.53
C ALA A 176 29.31 8.59 -21.13
N GLU A 177 28.78 7.44 -21.53
CA GLU A 177 27.47 7.24 -22.13
C GLU A 177 26.33 7.57 -21.15
N PHE A 178 26.47 7.21 -19.87
CA PHE A 178 25.45 7.50 -18.84
C PHE A 178 25.34 9.00 -18.51
N ALA A 179 26.47 9.73 -18.59
CA ALA A 179 26.46 11.18 -18.39
C ALA A 179 25.63 11.89 -19.47
N LEU A 180 25.72 11.41 -20.72
CA LEU A 180 25.08 12.01 -21.90
C LEU A 180 23.62 11.60 -22.08
N ALA A 181 23.23 10.41 -21.62
CA ALA A 181 21.87 9.88 -21.75
C ALA A 181 20.81 10.83 -21.17
N ASP A 182 19.67 10.92 -21.85
CA ASP A 182 18.46 11.59 -21.38
C ASP A 182 17.62 10.70 -20.47
N GLY A 183 17.62 9.39 -20.76
CA GLY A 183 16.96 8.35 -19.98
C GLY A 183 17.91 7.20 -19.63
N ILE A 184 17.85 6.69 -18.40
CA ILE A 184 18.59 5.50 -17.95
C ILE A 184 17.63 4.60 -17.19
N ILE A 185 17.43 3.39 -17.71
CA ILE A 185 16.75 2.29 -17.02
C ILE A 185 17.78 1.22 -16.69
N TYR A 186 17.77 0.77 -15.44
CA TYR A 186 18.62 -0.31 -14.97
C TYR A 186 17.79 -1.54 -14.63
N LEU A 187 18.18 -2.69 -15.17
CA LEU A 187 17.62 -3.99 -14.85
C LEU A 187 18.60 -4.78 -13.98
N SER A 188 18.14 -5.25 -12.83
CA SER A 188 18.94 -6.11 -11.95
C SER A 188 18.20 -7.40 -11.61
N THR A 189 18.96 -8.38 -11.14
CA THR A 189 18.42 -9.58 -10.52
C THR A 189 18.97 -9.67 -9.10
N HIS A 190 18.11 -9.92 -8.13
CA HIS A 190 18.46 -10.11 -6.73
C HIS A 190 17.80 -11.37 -6.20
N GLU A 191 18.49 -12.07 -5.32
CA GLU A 191 17.90 -13.19 -4.58
C GLU A 191 17.17 -12.64 -3.35
N GLU A 192 15.89 -12.98 -3.23
CA GLU A 192 15.08 -12.61 -2.08
C GLU A 192 14.30 -13.84 -1.62
N ALA A 193 14.48 -14.24 -0.36
CA ALA A 193 13.86 -15.43 0.22
C ALA A 193 14.09 -16.73 -0.59
N GLY A 194 15.27 -16.89 -1.19
CA GLY A 194 15.63 -18.06 -2.00
C GLY A 194 15.07 -18.04 -3.43
N GLU A 195 14.42 -16.95 -3.85
CA GLU A 195 13.92 -16.76 -5.21
C GLU A 195 14.73 -15.69 -5.94
N GLN A 196 15.14 -15.98 -7.17
CA GLN A 196 15.73 -15.00 -8.07
C GLN A 196 14.64 -14.09 -8.64
N ARG A 197 14.71 -12.80 -8.33
CA ARG A 197 13.74 -11.79 -8.76
C ARG A 197 14.39 -10.72 -9.60
N ARG A 198 13.67 -10.25 -10.63
CA ARG A 198 14.13 -9.18 -11.51
C ARG A 198 13.51 -7.85 -11.12
N TRP A 199 14.31 -6.79 -11.18
CA TRP A 199 13.94 -5.44 -10.79
C TRP A 199 14.29 -4.44 -11.88
N LEU A 200 13.40 -3.49 -12.11
CA LEU A 200 13.57 -2.37 -13.03
C LEU A 200 13.64 -1.08 -12.20
N GLN A 201 14.67 -0.27 -12.40
CA GLN A 201 14.81 1.03 -11.75
C GLN A 201 15.08 2.13 -12.77
N VAL A 202 14.38 3.24 -12.67
CA VAL A 202 14.70 4.46 -13.40
C VAL A 202 15.79 5.22 -12.63
N HIS A 203 16.94 5.43 -13.27
CA HIS A 203 18.04 6.21 -12.68
C HIS A 203 18.06 7.67 -13.16
N LYS A 204 17.52 7.91 -14.34
CA LYS A 204 17.52 9.23 -14.98
C LYS A 204 16.40 9.26 -16.01
N LEU A 205 15.61 10.33 -16.03
CA LEU A 205 14.71 10.64 -17.13
C LEU A 205 14.48 12.14 -17.18
N ARG A 206 15.03 12.80 -18.18
CA ARG A 206 14.98 14.27 -18.28
C ARG A 206 13.58 14.75 -18.65
N GLY A 207 13.15 15.83 -17.98
CA GLY A 207 11.90 16.53 -18.29
C GLY A 207 10.64 15.85 -17.75
N LEU A 208 10.77 14.74 -17.04
CA LEU A 208 9.65 14.00 -16.45
C LEU A 208 9.86 13.77 -14.96
N ALA A 209 8.80 13.38 -14.27
CA ALA A 209 8.82 12.95 -12.87
C ALA A 209 8.48 11.45 -12.81
N PRO A 210 9.40 10.56 -13.23
CA PRO A 210 9.21 9.12 -13.13
C PRO A 210 9.24 8.66 -11.67
N TYR A 211 8.75 7.45 -11.43
CA TYR A 211 9.02 6.73 -10.19
C TYR A 211 10.47 6.23 -10.19
N MET A 212 11.22 6.58 -9.14
CA MET A 212 12.68 6.34 -9.05
C MET A 212 13.01 5.11 -8.19
N GLU A 213 12.03 4.60 -7.45
CA GLU A 213 12.11 3.34 -6.73
C GLU A 213 12.19 2.13 -7.68
N PRO A 214 12.80 1.02 -7.26
CA PRO A 214 12.84 -0.19 -8.06
C PRO A 214 11.48 -0.90 -8.06
N PHE A 215 11.06 -1.38 -9.23
CA PHE A 215 9.84 -2.18 -9.41
C PHE A 215 10.19 -3.62 -9.79
N PRO A 216 9.53 -4.62 -9.20
CA PRO A 216 9.70 -6.00 -9.65
C PRO A 216 9.07 -6.18 -11.03
N PHE A 217 9.65 -7.05 -11.85
CA PHE A 217 9.08 -7.38 -13.16
C PHE A 217 9.27 -8.85 -13.52
N VAL A 218 8.43 -9.32 -14.43
CA VAL A 218 8.49 -10.68 -14.97
C VAL A 218 8.64 -10.67 -16.48
N ILE A 219 9.13 -11.79 -16.99
CA ILE A 219 9.20 -12.08 -18.41
C ILE A 219 8.39 -13.36 -18.64
N THR A 220 7.35 -13.25 -19.43
CA THR A 220 6.43 -14.35 -19.78
C THR A 220 6.29 -14.43 -21.30
N ASN A 221 5.46 -15.34 -21.83
CA ASN A 221 5.21 -15.40 -23.28
C ASN A 221 4.58 -14.11 -23.85
N VAL A 222 3.92 -13.27 -23.04
CA VAL A 222 3.46 -11.94 -23.46
C VAL A 222 4.56 -10.87 -23.46
N GLY A 223 5.75 -11.19 -22.94
CA GLY A 223 6.89 -10.28 -22.81
C GLY A 223 7.15 -9.83 -21.38
N VAL A 224 7.82 -8.69 -21.23
CA VAL A 224 8.09 -7.99 -19.98
C VAL A 224 6.80 -7.36 -19.45
N ARG A 225 6.59 -7.46 -18.14
CA ARG A 225 5.51 -6.79 -17.41
C ARG A 225 6.02 -6.30 -16.07
N ILE A 226 5.78 -5.02 -15.78
CA ILE A 226 6.14 -4.44 -14.48
C ILE A 226 5.02 -4.76 -13.48
N LEU A 227 5.40 -5.35 -12.35
CA LEU A 227 4.47 -5.75 -11.32
C LEU A 227 4.23 -4.55 -10.39
N SER A 228 3.00 -4.05 -10.40
CA SER A 228 2.58 -2.99 -9.50
C SER A 228 1.05 -3.01 -9.42
N PRO A 229 0.50 -3.65 -8.37
CA PRO A 229 -0.95 -3.79 -8.23
C PRO A 229 -1.70 -2.46 -8.34
N THR A 230 -1.15 -1.40 -7.72
CA THR A 230 -1.71 -0.04 -7.74
C THR A 230 -1.71 0.57 -9.15
N LEU A 231 -0.63 0.43 -9.91
CA LEU A 231 -0.58 0.94 -11.29
C LEU A 231 -1.49 0.13 -12.21
N THR A 232 -1.58 -1.18 -12.00
CA THR A 232 -2.47 -2.09 -12.73
C THR A 232 -3.94 -1.68 -12.61
N LEU A 233 -4.40 -1.33 -11.39
CA LEU A 233 -5.78 -0.86 -11.20
C LEU A 233 -6.04 0.49 -11.89
N ARG A 234 -5.07 1.41 -11.84
CA ARG A 234 -5.18 2.76 -12.42
C ARG A 234 -5.26 2.75 -13.95
N GLN A 235 -4.44 1.93 -14.60
CA GLN A 235 -4.41 1.87 -16.07
C GLN A 235 -5.75 1.48 -16.68
N LYS A 236 -6.54 0.66 -15.97
CA LYS A 236 -7.85 0.22 -16.43
C LYS A 236 -8.97 1.24 -16.19
N SER A 237 -8.64 2.45 -15.71
CA SER A 237 -9.54 3.61 -15.57
C SER A 237 -10.89 3.27 -14.94
N VAL A 238 -10.89 2.38 -13.93
CA VAL A 238 -12.13 1.96 -13.32
C VAL A 238 -12.53 2.97 -12.25
N SER A 239 -13.53 3.80 -12.54
CA SER A 239 -14.15 4.67 -11.56
C SER A 239 -15.11 3.85 -10.71
N TRP A 240 -14.67 3.48 -9.52
CA TRP A 240 -15.51 2.76 -8.57
C TRP A 240 -16.34 3.76 -7.77
N SER A 241 -17.66 3.71 -7.91
CA SER A 241 -18.54 4.40 -6.96
C SER A 241 -18.69 3.51 -5.73
N VAL A 242 -18.08 3.91 -4.61
CA VAL A 242 -18.30 3.24 -3.32
C VAL A 242 -19.75 3.48 -2.90
N PRO A 243 -20.59 2.44 -2.76
CA PRO A 243 -21.96 2.63 -2.34
C PRO A 243 -22.03 3.27 -0.94
N ALA A 244 -22.93 4.22 -0.75
CA ALA A 244 -23.23 4.74 0.57
C ALA A 244 -24.02 3.68 1.38
N GLY A 245 -23.56 3.35 2.59
CA GLY A 245 -24.26 2.42 3.49
C GLY A 245 -23.39 1.29 4.02
N LEU A 246 -24.04 0.26 4.58
CA LEU A 246 -23.40 -0.92 5.13
C LEU A 246 -23.64 -2.14 4.23
N MET A 247 -22.60 -2.90 3.94
CA MET A 247 -22.67 -4.24 3.38
C MET A 247 -23.07 -5.24 4.47
N VAL A 248 -24.14 -5.97 4.21
CA VAL A 248 -24.58 -7.11 5.02
C VAL A 248 -23.66 -8.29 4.74
N MET A 249 -23.04 -8.86 5.78
CA MET A 249 -22.13 -10.01 5.66
C MET A 249 -22.89 -11.26 5.23
N GLY A 250 -24.14 -11.41 5.68
CA GLY A 250 -25.03 -12.51 5.31
C GLY A 250 -24.74 -13.81 6.05
N ILE A 251 -24.07 -13.72 7.21
CA ILE A 251 -23.87 -14.83 8.13
C ILE A 251 -24.88 -14.67 9.27
N PRO A 252 -25.80 -15.63 9.48
CA PRO A 252 -26.79 -15.58 10.55
C PRO A 252 -26.19 -15.24 11.91
N GLY A 253 -26.75 -14.22 12.56
CA GLY A 253 -26.27 -13.70 13.85
C GLY A 253 -25.12 -12.70 13.75
N LEU A 254 -24.24 -12.80 12.73
CA LEU A 254 -23.10 -11.90 12.57
C LEU A 254 -23.54 -10.47 12.29
N ASP A 255 -24.51 -10.28 11.40
CA ASP A 255 -24.98 -8.94 11.04
C ASP A 255 -25.60 -8.21 12.25
N LYS A 256 -26.13 -8.95 13.24
CA LYS A 256 -26.58 -8.36 14.51
C LYS A 256 -25.39 -7.92 15.37
N LEU A 257 -24.33 -8.73 15.43
CA LEU A 257 -23.09 -8.36 16.11
C LEU A 257 -22.44 -7.13 15.48
N LEU A 258 -22.55 -6.97 14.15
CA LEU A 258 -22.03 -5.83 13.39
C LEU A 258 -23.05 -4.69 13.25
N ARG A 259 -24.18 -4.73 13.98
CA ARG A 259 -25.24 -3.70 13.97
C ARG A 259 -25.74 -3.31 12.57
N GLY A 260 -25.91 -4.30 11.70
CA GLY A 260 -26.48 -4.13 10.36
C GLY A 260 -25.49 -4.30 9.21
N GLY A 261 -24.19 -4.46 9.50
CA GLY A 261 -23.17 -4.76 8.49
C GLY A 261 -21.93 -3.90 8.64
N ILE A 262 -21.10 -3.88 7.61
CA ILE A 262 -19.85 -3.09 7.59
C ILE A 262 -19.84 -2.09 6.45
N PRO A 263 -19.18 -0.93 6.60
CA PRO A 263 -19.05 0.00 5.49
C PRO A 263 -18.39 -0.65 4.26
N TYR A 264 -18.76 -0.21 3.06
CA TYR A 264 -18.06 -0.58 1.83
C TYR A 264 -16.61 -0.06 1.83
N GLY A 265 -15.74 -0.68 1.03
CA GLY A 265 -14.32 -0.33 0.98
C GLY A 265 -13.58 -0.69 2.26
N ARG A 266 -13.83 -1.87 2.83
CA ARG A 266 -13.22 -2.32 4.10
C ARG A 266 -12.52 -3.66 3.95
N SER A 267 -11.40 -3.80 4.64
CA SER A 267 -10.64 -5.04 4.75
C SER A 267 -10.83 -5.66 6.14
N ILE A 268 -11.15 -6.94 6.19
CA ILE A 268 -11.34 -7.71 7.42
C ILE A 268 -10.34 -8.85 7.44
N ILE A 269 -9.69 -9.08 8.58
CA ILE A 269 -8.98 -10.33 8.83
C ILE A 269 -9.89 -11.31 9.53
N LEU A 270 -9.94 -12.52 8.98
CA LEU A 270 -10.57 -13.67 9.62
C LEU A 270 -9.48 -14.61 10.12
N SER A 271 -9.24 -14.56 11.42
CA SER A 271 -8.22 -15.38 12.08
C SER A 271 -8.83 -16.61 12.73
N GLY A 272 -8.04 -17.68 12.86
CA GLY A 272 -8.42 -18.85 13.67
C GLY A 272 -7.53 -20.06 13.46
N VAL A 273 -7.51 -20.97 14.43
CA VAL A 273 -6.80 -22.25 14.31
C VAL A 273 -7.41 -23.15 13.22
N ALA A 274 -6.72 -24.23 12.84
CA ALA A 274 -7.21 -25.14 11.82
C ALA A 274 -8.59 -25.76 12.15
N GLY A 275 -9.45 -25.85 11.14
CA GLY A 275 -10.79 -26.44 11.23
C GLY A 275 -11.82 -25.64 12.05
N THR A 276 -11.58 -24.36 12.34
CA THR A 276 -12.56 -23.46 12.98
C THR A 276 -13.70 -23.02 12.05
N GLY A 277 -13.53 -23.19 10.72
CA GLY A 277 -14.56 -22.83 9.73
C GLY A 277 -14.20 -21.63 8.85
N LYS A 278 -12.93 -21.21 8.79
CA LYS A 278 -12.50 -20.01 8.04
C LYS A 278 -12.88 -20.03 6.55
N THR A 279 -12.56 -21.13 5.85
CA THR A 279 -12.91 -21.27 4.42
C THR A 279 -14.43 -21.31 4.22
N THR A 280 -15.18 -22.01 5.08
CA THR A 280 -16.65 -22.01 5.06
C THR A 280 -17.22 -20.62 5.25
N PHE A 281 -16.67 -19.82 6.17
CA PHE A 281 -17.05 -18.43 6.39
C PHE A 281 -16.83 -17.59 5.12
N GLY A 282 -15.66 -17.73 4.49
CA GLY A 282 -15.33 -17.04 3.25
C GLY A 282 -16.31 -17.39 2.12
N LEU A 283 -16.61 -18.67 1.93
CA LEU A 283 -17.61 -19.10 0.93
C LEU A 283 -19.00 -18.54 1.23
N GLN A 284 -19.48 -18.64 2.47
CA GLN A 284 -20.80 -18.14 2.84
C GLN A 284 -20.91 -16.62 2.65
N PHE A 285 -19.84 -15.88 2.95
CA PHE A 285 -19.76 -14.45 2.66
C PHE A 285 -19.89 -14.17 1.16
N LEU A 286 -19.26 -14.96 0.30
CA LEU A 286 -19.40 -14.81 -1.16
C LEU A 286 -20.82 -15.18 -1.62
N MET A 287 -21.40 -16.26 -1.12
CA MET A 287 -22.75 -16.71 -1.49
C MET A 287 -23.81 -15.67 -1.10
N ALA A 288 -23.69 -15.09 0.09
CA ALA A 288 -24.53 -13.98 0.51
C ALA A 288 -24.47 -12.78 -0.45
N GLY A 289 -23.32 -12.53 -1.08
CA GLY A 289 -23.20 -11.51 -2.12
C GLY A 289 -23.94 -11.90 -3.39
N VAL A 290 -23.72 -13.12 -3.86
CA VAL A 290 -24.37 -13.66 -5.06
C VAL A 290 -25.89 -13.59 -4.94
N ASP A 291 -26.46 -13.95 -3.78
CA ASP A 291 -27.91 -13.84 -3.50
C ASP A 291 -28.44 -12.39 -3.62
N ARG A 292 -27.56 -11.40 -3.51
CA ARG A 292 -27.86 -9.96 -3.62
C ARG A 292 -27.44 -9.38 -4.97
N GLY A 293 -26.97 -10.20 -5.91
CA GLY A 293 -26.47 -9.75 -7.21
C GLY A 293 -25.06 -9.14 -7.15
N GLU A 294 -24.32 -9.36 -6.06
CA GLU A 294 -22.93 -8.92 -5.89
C GLU A 294 -21.97 -10.01 -6.38
N LYS A 295 -21.00 -9.65 -7.21
CA LYS A 295 -19.97 -10.56 -7.70
C LYS A 295 -18.94 -10.87 -6.62
N GLY A 296 -18.56 -12.14 -6.52
CA GLY A 296 -17.60 -12.65 -5.54
C GLY A 296 -16.29 -13.14 -6.19
N LEU A 297 -15.14 -12.79 -5.60
CA LEU A 297 -13.83 -13.27 -6.01
C LEU A 297 -13.13 -13.98 -4.86
N LEU A 298 -12.75 -15.24 -5.07
CA LEU A 298 -11.96 -16.05 -4.15
C LEU A 298 -10.57 -16.32 -4.74
N PHE A 299 -9.53 -15.89 -4.03
CA PHE A 299 -8.16 -16.31 -4.26
C PHE A 299 -7.79 -17.39 -3.24
N SER A 300 -7.62 -18.62 -3.71
CA SER A 300 -7.32 -19.78 -2.89
C SER A 300 -5.87 -20.25 -3.07
N PHE A 301 -5.17 -20.43 -1.96
CA PHE A 301 -3.80 -20.96 -1.86
C PHE A 301 -3.74 -22.32 -1.15
N GLU A 302 -4.84 -22.77 -0.56
CA GLU A 302 -4.94 -24.03 0.17
C GLU A 302 -5.82 -25.03 -0.57
N GLU A 303 -7.06 -24.63 -0.90
CA GLU A 303 -8.07 -25.55 -1.43
C GLU A 303 -8.27 -25.41 -2.94
N THR A 304 -8.34 -26.56 -3.61
CA THR A 304 -8.60 -26.61 -5.06
C THR A 304 -10.05 -26.21 -5.37
N PRO A 305 -10.36 -25.70 -6.58
CA PRO A 305 -11.73 -25.38 -6.97
C PRO A 305 -12.69 -26.58 -6.84
N SER A 306 -12.21 -27.80 -7.14
CA SER A 306 -12.99 -29.03 -6.98
C SER A 306 -13.31 -29.35 -5.52
N HIS A 307 -12.35 -29.17 -4.60
CA HIS A 307 -12.60 -29.37 -3.16
C HIS A 307 -13.55 -28.31 -2.61
N LEU A 308 -13.36 -27.05 -3.00
CA LEU A 308 -14.26 -25.96 -2.61
C LEU A 308 -15.68 -26.22 -3.09
N SER A 309 -15.85 -26.72 -4.33
CA SER A 309 -17.17 -27.07 -4.88
C SER A 309 -17.82 -28.24 -4.14
N GLN A 310 -17.05 -29.27 -3.78
CA GLN A 310 -17.56 -30.39 -2.96
C GLN A 310 -17.98 -29.95 -1.56
N MET A 311 -17.19 -29.09 -0.91
CA MET A 311 -17.51 -28.53 0.40
C MET A 311 -18.77 -27.66 0.33
N ALA A 312 -18.87 -26.82 -0.71
CA ALA A 312 -20.02 -25.94 -0.94
C ALA A 312 -21.31 -26.71 -1.23
N ALA A 313 -21.22 -27.82 -2.00
CA ALA A 313 -22.36 -28.69 -2.28
C ALA A 313 -22.96 -29.30 -0.99
N GLY A 314 -22.14 -29.53 0.04
CA GLY A 314 -22.60 -29.97 1.36
C GLY A 314 -23.51 -28.97 2.08
N PHE A 315 -23.49 -27.70 1.67
CA PHE A 315 -24.38 -26.63 2.16
C PHE A 315 -25.47 -26.24 1.14
N GLY A 316 -25.59 -26.99 0.04
CA GLY A 316 -26.51 -26.70 -1.05
C GLY A 316 -26.07 -25.56 -1.99
N TRP A 317 -24.79 -25.14 -1.93
CA TRP A 317 -24.25 -24.09 -2.80
C TRP A 317 -23.60 -24.69 -4.05
N ASP A 318 -24.09 -24.31 -5.23
CA ASP A 318 -23.54 -24.75 -6.52
C ASP A 318 -22.54 -23.73 -7.08
N LEU A 319 -21.27 -23.87 -6.69
CA LEU A 319 -20.22 -22.94 -7.15
C LEU A 319 -19.98 -23.03 -8.66
N GLU A 320 -20.15 -24.21 -9.26
CA GLU A 320 -19.89 -24.41 -10.69
C GLU A 320 -20.88 -23.61 -11.53
N LEU A 321 -22.16 -23.64 -11.15
CA LEU A 321 -23.20 -22.82 -11.79
C LEU A 321 -22.89 -21.32 -11.66
N LEU A 322 -22.46 -20.87 -10.47
CA LEU A 322 -22.17 -19.45 -10.23
C LEU A 322 -20.93 -18.95 -10.98
N ILE A 323 -19.95 -19.83 -11.22
CA ILE A 323 -18.81 -19.53 -12.07
C ILE A 323 -19.24 -19.41 -13.54
N GLN A 324 -20.10 -20.32 -14.02
CA GLN A 324 -20.65 -20.26 -15.38
C GLN A 324 -21.51 -19.01 -15.61
N GLN A 325 -22.20 -18.52 -14.58
CA GLN A 325 -23.00 -17.30 -14.60
C GLN A 325 -22.16 -16.01 -14.43
N GLU A 326 -20.83 -16.12 -14.32
CA GLU A 326 -19.93 -14.99 -14.04
C GLU A 326 -20.26 -14.19 -12.76
N MET A 327 -20.93 -14.84 -11.80
CA MET A 327 -21.24 -14.28 -10.47
C MET A 327 -20.15 -14.57 -9.45
N LEU A 328 -19.41 -15.66 -9.65
CA LEU A 328 -18.28 -16.07 -8.82
C LEU A 328 -17.05 -16.30 -9.68
N ARG A 329 -15.87 -15.88 -9.19
CA ARG A 329 -14.59 -16.27 -9.77
C ARG A 329 -13.70 -16.88 -8.69
N ILE A 330 -13.13 -18.05 -8.97
CA ILE A 330 -12.17 -18.72 -8.09
C ILE A 330 -10.83 -18.80 -8.82
N VAL A 331 -9.80 -18.24 -8.21
CA VAL A 331 -8.41 -18.33 -8.69
C VAL A 331 -7.63 -19.16 -7.70
N PHE A 332 -7.12 -20.31 -8.15
CA PHE A 332 -6.35 -21.23 -7.33
C PHE A 332 -4.87 -21.17 -7.70
N VAL A 333 -4.04 -21.04 -6.67
CA VAL A 333 -2.58 -21.00 -6.77
C VAL A 333 -2.01 -22.08 -5.85
N THR A 334 -1.26 -23.02 -6.40
CA THR A 334 -0.61 -24.05 -5.59
C THR A 334 0.50 -23.42 -4.73
N GLN A 335 0.63 -23.88 -3.48
CA GLN A 335 1.62 -23.34 -2.53
C GLN A 335 3.06 -23.35 -3.07
N THR A 336 3.42 -24.39 -3.81
CA THR A 336 4.74 -24.54 -4.46
C THR A 336 5.04 -23.47 -5.51
N ASN A 337 4.01 -22.86 -6.09
CA ASN A 337 4.11 -21.86 -7.17
C ASN A 337 3.93 -20.43 -6.68
N ILE A 338 3.77 -20.20 -5.37
CA ILE A 338 3.56 -18.87 -4.82
C ILE A 338 4.78 -17.99 -5.10
N ARG A 339 4.50 -16.87 -5.77
CA ARG A 339 5.41 -15.76 -6.05
C ARG A 339 4.71 -14.46 -5.67
N VAL A 340 5.04 -13.92 -4.50
CA VAL A 340 4.21 -12.88 -3.83
C VAL A 340 3.87 -11.71 -4.74
N GLU A 341 4.86 -11.07 -5.37
CA GLU A 341 4.64 -9.90 -6.23
C GLU A 341 3.77 -10.22 -7.46
N GLU A 342 4.01 -11.38 -8.08
CA GLU A 342 3.24 -11.81 -9.27
C GLU A 342 1.77 -12.03 -8.91
N HIS A 343 1.51 -12.65 -7.76
CA HIS A 343 0.16 -12.96 -7.32
C HIS A 343 -0.57 -11.73 -6.77
N LEU A 344 0.13 -10.77 -6.15
CA LEU A 344 -0.45 -9.48 -5.80
C LEU A 344 -0.90 -8.72 -7.06
N ASP A 345 -0.07 -8.70 -8.10
CA ASP A 345 -0.43 -8.08 -9.37
C ASP A 345 -1.55 -8.85 -10.08
N GLN A 346 -1.54 -10.19 -10.01
CA GLN A 346 -2.63 -11.03 -10.53
C GLN A 346 -3.95 -10.73 -9.81
N ILE A 347 -3.95 -10.57 -8.49
CA ILE A 347 -5.12 -10.14 -7.72
C ILE A 347 -5.65 -8.82 -8.29
N ALA A 348 -4.80 -7.80 -8.47
CA ALA A 348 -5.23 -6.54 -9.07
C ALA A 348 -5.77 -6.70 -10.50
N GLN A 349 -5.20 -7.58 -11.33
CA GLN A 349 -5.69 -7.83 -12.68
C GLN A 349 -7.08 -8.48 -12.69
N GLU A 350 -7.28 -9.48 -11.84
CA GLU A 350 -8.55 -10.19 -11.71
C GLU A 350 -9.64 -9.25 -11.22
N ILE A 351 -9.34 -8.49 -10.17
CA ILE A 351 -10.19 -7.42 -9.66
C ILE A 351 -10.61 -6.46 -10.77
N ALA A 352 -9.64 -5.93 -11.52
CA ALA A 352 -9.94 -4.91 -12.53
C ALA A 352 -10.71 -5.46 -13.74
N SER A 353 -10.59 -6.77 -14.02
CA SER A 353 -11.34 -7.42 -15.11
C SER A 353 -12.72 -7.90 -14.69
N PHE A 354 -12.86 -8.42 -13.46
CA PHE A 354 -14.06 -9.08 -12.98
C PHE A 354 -15.01 -8.13 -12.24
N GLN A 355 -14.45 -7.07 -11.65
CA GLN A 355 -15.19 -6.05 -10.91
C GLN A 355 -16.05 -6.57 -9.75
N PRO A 356 -15.48 -7.38 -8.82
CA PRO A 356 -16.26 -7.95 -7.72
C PRO A 356 -16.48 -6.95 -6.58
N GLN A 357 -17.56 -7.13 -5.84
CA GLN A 357 -17.87 -6.36 -4.62
C GLN A 357 -17.42 -7.11 -3.36
N ARG A 358 -17.26 -8.44 -3.44
CA ARG A 358 -16.81 -9.28 -2.32
C ARG A 358 -15.52 -10.00 -2.68
N PHE A 359 -14.53 -9.92 -1.79
CA PHE A 359 -13.22 -10.56 -1.98
C PHE A 359 -12.92 -11.50 -0.83
N VAL A 360 -12.35 -12.66 -1.13
CA VAL A 360 -11.77 -13.56 -0.12
C VAL A 360 -10.39 -13.97 -0.58
N VAL A 361 -9.41 -13.87 0.31
CA VAL A 361 -8.05 -14.39 0.12
C VAL A 361 -7.82 -15.48 1.16
N ASP A 362 -7.78 -16.74 0.72
CA ASP A 362 -7.64 -17.93 1.57
C ASP A 362 -6.34 -18.69 1.27
N SER A 363 -5.23 -18.48 1.97
CA SER A 363 -5.06 -17.57 3.11
C SER A 363 -3.90 -16.61 2.87
N ILE A 364 -3.95 -15.43 3.48
CA ILE A 364 -2.84 -14.47 3.45
C ILE A 364 -1.60 -15.04 4.13
N SER A 365 -1.79 -15.89 5.15
CA SER A 365 -0.73 -16.65 5.81
C SER A 365 0.07 -17.50 4.82
N VAL A 366 -0.63 -18.20 3.92
CA VAL A 366 -0.01 -19.02 2.89
C VAL A 366 0.55 -18.16 1.77
N LEU A 367 -0.09 -17.06 1.37
CA LEU A 367 0.50 -16.15 0.38
C LEU A 367 1.86 -15.59 0.84
N LEU A 368 1.98 -15.23 2.12
CA LEU A 368 3.16 -14.54 2.66
C LEU A 368 4.15 -15.47 3.37
N TYR A 369 3.96 -16.80 3.32
CA TYR A 369 4.77 -17.75 4.12
C TYR A 369 6.27 -17.70 3.82
N LYS A 370 6.67 -17.35 2.58
CA LYS A 370 8.08 -17.20 2.18
C LYS A 370 8.70 -15.86 2.61
N VAL A 371 7.89 -14.90 3.05
CA VAL A 371 8.38 -13.58 3.43
C VAL A 371 8.81 -13.64 4.89
N ASN A 372 10.12 -13.70 5.14
CA ASN A 372 10.65 -13.82 6.51
C ASN A 372 10.77 -12.48 7.25
N ASN A 373 10.58 -11.36 6.55
CA ASN A 373 10.69 -10.02 7.12
C ASN A 373 9.30 -9.46 7.47
N ARG A 374 9.04 -9.23 8.77
CA ARG A 374 7.78 -8.67 9.27
C ARG A 374 7.42 -7.31 8.66
N ALA A 375 8.40 -6.47 8.34
CA ALA A 375 8.19 -5.19 7.66
C ALA A 375 7.55 -5.40 6.28
N ILE A 376 8.11 -6.34 5.50
CA ILE A 376 7.63 -6.67 4.16
C ILE A 376 6.25 -7.34 4.25
N GLN A 377 6.03 -8.24 5.22
CA GLN A 377 4.71 -8.83 5.47
C GLN A 377 3.64 -7.76 5.74
N ARG A 378 3.97 -6.76 6.57
CA ARG A 378 3.10 -5.60 6.84
C ARG A 378 2.84 -4.79 5.58
N GLU A 379 3.87 -4.47 4.81
CA GLU A 379 3.74 -3.77 3.53
C GLU A 379 2.79 -4.50 2.57
N LYS A 380 2.97 -5.82 2.38
CA LYS A 380 2.16 -6.61 1.45
C LYS A 380 0.71 -6.78 1.91
N THR A 381 0.51 -6.95 3.22
CA THR A 381 -0.84 -6.98 3.81
C THR A 381 -1.54 -5.64 3.62
N PHE A 382 -0.84 -4.53 3.81
CA PHE A 382 -1.38 -3.19 3.56
C PHE A 382 -1.70 -2.96 2.08
N GLN A 383 -0.86 -3.44 1.16
CA GLN A 383 -1.15 -3.39 -0.27
C GLN A 383 -2.45 -4.13 -0.60
N LEU A 384 -2.65 -5.35 -0.10
CA LEU A 384 -3.90 -6.10 -0.29
C LEU A 384 -5.12 -5.37 0.26
N ALA A 385 -5.02 -4.85 1.49
CA ALA A 385 -6.10 -4.07 2.09
C ALA A 385 -6.43 -2.84 1.24
N THR A 386 -5.42 -2.09 0.80
CA THR A 386 -5.58 -0.89 -0.03
C THR A 386 -6.23 -1.20 -1.37
N LEU A 387 -5.83 -2.31 -2.02
CA LEU A 387 -6.47 -2.75 -3.28
C LEU A 387 -7.98 -2.90 -3.08
N MET A 388 -8.38 -3.66 -2.05
CA MET A 388 -9.80 -3.89 -1.72
C MET A 388 -10.55 -2.59 -1.43
N GLN A 389 -9.92 -1.67 -0.69
CA GLN A 389 -10.49 -0.36 -0.38
C GLN A 389 -10.72 0.50 -1.64
N GLN A 390 -9.75 0.54 -2.56
CA GLN A 390 -9.81 1.36 -3.78
C GLN A 390 -10.96 0.97 -4.72
N ILE A 391 -11.39 -0.30 -4.69
CA ILE A 391 -12.48 -0.81 -5.53
C ILE A 391 -13.85 -0.53 -4.91
N GLY A 392 -13.89 -0.16 -3.63
CA GLY A 392 -15.15 0.08 -2.91
C GLY A 392 -15.92 -1.17 -2.53
N GLY A 393 -15.30 -2.36 -2.58
CA GLY A 393 -15.91 -3.58 -2.07
C GLY A 393 -15.41 -3.98 -0.68
N VAL A 394 -15.79 -5.16 -0.21
CA VAL A 394 -15.40 -5.69 1.11
C VAL A 394 -14.57 -6.93 0.95
N GLY A 395 -13.39 -6.96 1.57
CA GLY A 395 -12.46 -8.07 1.46
C GLY A 395 -12.20 -8.77 2.78
N ILE A 396 -12.20 -10.09 2.75
CA ILE A 396 -11.80 -10.96 3.87
C ILE A 396 -10.42 -11.57 3.56
N LEU A 397 -9.45 -11.29 4.41
CA LEU A 397 -8.12 -11.87 4.40
C LEU A 397 -8.07 -12.97 5.47
N ILE A 398 -8.07 -14.24 5.06
CA ILE A 398 -8.05 -15.35 5.99
C ILE A 398 -6.62 -15.54 6.51
N SER A 399 -6.46 -15.64 7.82
CA SER A 399 -5.18 -15.89 8.49
C SER A 399 -5.27 -17.07 9.45
N GLY A 400 -4.21 -17.87 9.53
CA GLY A 400 -4.04 -18.87 10.59
C GLY A 400 -3.68 -18.22 11.93
N ILE A 401 -4.05 -18.87 13.04
CA ILE A 401 -3.43 -18.63 14.35
C ILE A 401 -2.57 -19.86 14.66
N PRO A 402 -1.26 -19.71 14.95
CA PRO A 402 -0.42 -20.83 15.38
C PRO A 402 -1.01 -21.48 16.65
N ALA A 403 -1.23 -22.79 16.62
CA ALA A 403 -1.92 -23.50 17.70
C ALA A 403 -1.17 -23.51 19.06
N HIS A 404 0.08 -23.07 19.09
CA HIS A 404 1.00 -23.18 20.24
C HIS A 404 1.45 -21.83 20.82
N GLU A 405 1.05 -20.70 20.23
CA GLU A 405 1.49 -19.37 20.67
C GLU A 405 0.32 -18.60 21.31
N THR A 406 0.26 -18.63 22.65
CA THR A 406 -0.69 -17.84 23.43
C THR A 406 -0.25 -16.37 23.41
N GLY A 407 -0.82 -15.56 22.53
CA GLY A 407 -0.56 -14.12 22.45
C GLY A 407 -0.71 -13.51 21.07
N HIS A 408 -0.70 -14.32 20.01
CA HIS A 408 -0.90 -13.85 18.64
C HIS A 408 -2.34 -14.06 18.18
N LEU A 409 -2.94 -13.01 17.60
CA LEU A 409 -4.29 -13.04 17.05
C LEU A 409 -4.32 -13.40 15.55
N SER A 410 -3.15 -13.53 14.93
CA SER A 410 -2.94 -13.80 13.49
C SER A 410 -1.60 -14.53 13.28
N SER A 411 -1.23 -14.80 12.03
CA SER A 411 -0.01 -15.56 11.73
C SER A 411 1.26 -14.74 11.89
N PHE A 412 1.19 -13.41 11.68
CA PHE A 412 2.37 -12.54 11.65
C PHE A 412 2.39 -11.48 12.77
N GLY A 413 1.28 -11.26 13.47
CA GLY A 413 1.13 -10.25 14.54
C GLY A 413 1.30 -8.80 14.08
N VAL A 414 1.19 -8.54 12.78
CA VAL A 414 1.25 -7.18 12.20
C VAL A 414 -0.08 -6.79 11.57
N GLU A 415 -0.90 -7.79 11.26
CA GLU A 415 -2.05 -7.66 10.40
C GLU A 415 -3.20 -6.91 11.11
N GLU A 416 -3.34 -7.07 12.43
CA GLU A 416 -4.36 -6.37 13.24
C GLU A 416 -4.23 -4.84 13.23
N THR A 417 -3.03 -4.30 12.97
CA THR A 417 -2.80 -2.85 12.89
C THR A 417 -3.24 -2.27 11.55
N ILE A 418 -3.23 -3.09 10.50
CA ILE A 418 -3.37 -2.68 9.11
C ILE A 418 -4.86 -2.63 8.73
N VAL A 419 -5.58 -3.71 8.99
CA VAL A 419 -6.95 -3.88 8.49
C VAL A 419 -8.00 -3.09 9.26
N ASP A 420 -9.14 -2.87 8.61
CA ASP A 420 -10.28 -2.17 9.19
C ASP A 420 -10.97 -2.99 10.27
N GLY A 421 -11.13 -4.30 10.03
CA GLY A 421 -11.81 -5.21 10.92
C GLY A 421 -11.04 -6.49 11.21
N MET A 422 -11.31 -7.10 12.36
CA MET A 422 -10.75 -8.39 12.76
C MET A 422 -11.83 -9.25 13.41
N ILE A 423 -11.99 -10.45 12.88
CA ILE A 423 -12.88 -11.49 13.39
C ILE A 423 -12.03 -12.70 13.74
N VAL A 424 -12.20 -13.23 14.95
CA VAL A 424 -11.43 -14.35 15.47
C VAL A 424 -12.37 -15.54 15.66
N LEU A 425 -12.02 -16.67 15.05
CA LEU A 425 -12.66 -17.97 15.25
C LEU A 425 -11.81 -18.82 16.18
N SER A 426 -12.37 -19.23 17.32
CA SER A 426 -11.69 -20.06 18.31
C SER A 426 -12.39 -21.40 18.51
N LYS A 427 -11.67 -22.32 19.18
CA LYS A 427 -12.20 -23.60 19.65
C LYS A 427 -11.81 -23.77 21.10
N GLU A 428 -12.78 -24.01 21.96
CA GLU A 428 -12.54 -24.28 23.38
C GLU A 428 -13.01 -25.69 23.72
N LEU A 429 -12.27 -26.37 24.59
CA LEU A 429 -12.65 -27.67 25.11
C LEU A 429 -13.56 -27.46 26.32
N VAL A 430 -14.87 -27.57 26.13
CA VAL A 430 -15.86 -27.52 27.21
C VAL A 430 -16.22 -28.96 27.59
N GLY A 431 -15.71 -29.41 28.72
CA GLY A 431 -15.83 -30.81 29.15
C GLY A 431 -15.11 -31.78 28.20
N ARG A 432 -15.88 -32.56 27.43
CA ARG A 432 -15.35 -33.50 26.41
C ARG A 432 -15.65 -33.07 24.97
N ARG A 433 -16.25 -31.90 24.77
CA ARG A 433 -16.67 -31.38 23.47
C ARG A 433 -15.84 -30.15 23.10
N ARG A 434 -15.45 -30.05 21.84
CA ARG A 434 -14.84 -28.82 21.31
C ARG A 434 -15.94 -27.94 20.74
N ASP A 435 -16.23 -26.85 21.41
CA ASP A 435 -17.19 -25.85 20.95
C ASP A 435 -16.46 -24.73 20.22
N ARG A 436 -17.11 -24.18 19.20
CA ARG A 436 -16.55 -23.10 18.36
C ARG A 436 -17.15 -21.78 18.80
N TYR A 437 -16.34 -20.74 18.74
CA TYR A 437 -16.77 -19.39 19.04
C TYR A 437 -16.27 -18.42 17.98
N LEU A 438 -16.98 -17.30 17.85
CA LEU A 438 -16.60 -16.16 17.05
C LEU A 438 -16.57 -14.91 17.94
N GLU A 439 -15.50 -14.13 17.82
CA GLU A 439 -15.39 -12.80 18.40
C GLU A 439 -15.14 -11.77 17.30
N VAL A 440 -15.90 -10.68 17.31
CA VAL A 440 -15.55 -9.47 16.56
C VAL A 440 -14.58 -8.69 17.44
N PHE A 441 -13.29 -8.81 17.15
CA PHE A 441 -12.23 -8.25 17.98
C PHE A 441 -12.02 -6.76 17.74
N LYS A 442 -12.18 -6.33 16.48
CA LYS A 442 -11.99 -4.94 16.05
C LYS A 442 -12.88 -4.65 14.84
N MET A 443 -13.50 -3.49 14.81
CA MET A 443 -14.09 -2.90 13.60
C MET A 443 -13.87 -1.38 13.61
N ARG A 444 -13.14 -0.84 12.64
CA ARG A 444 -12.91 0.61 12.50
C ARG A 444 -14.14 1.29 11.89
N ALA A 445 -14.50 2.45 12.43
CA ALA A 445 -15.60 3.29 11.94
C ALA A 445 -16.99 2.61 11.95
N SER A 446 -17.15 1.51 12.69
CA SER A 446 -18.44 0.87 12.95
C SER A 446 -18.48 0.27 14.34
N ASP A 447 -19.63 0.41 15.02
CA ASP A 447 -19.87 -0.19 16.32
C ASP A 447 -20.19 -1.68 16.18
N HIS A 448 -19.80 -2.49 17.16
CA HIS A 448 -20.02 -3.93 17.17
C HIS A 448 -20.22 -4.43 18.59
N VAL A 449 -20.86 -5.58 18.72
CA VAL A 449 -21.01 -6.25 20.01
C VAL A 449 -19.71 -6.99 20.32
N CYS A 450 -19.06 -6.62 21.42
CA CYS A 450 -17.83 -7.25 21.88
C CYS A 450 -18.13 -8.53 22.66
N GLY A 451 -17.21 -9.50 22.62
CA GLY A 451 -17.35 -10.76 23.33
C GLY A 451 -17.22 -12.00 22.43
N SER A 452 -17.03 -13.13 23.08
CA SER A 452 -17.00 -14.44 22.44
C SER A 452 -18.43 -14.97 22.32
N HIS A 453 -18.86 -15.26 21.10
CA HIS A 453 -20.21 -15.74 20.80
C HIS A 453 -20.16 -17.18 20.28
N PRO A 454 -20.99 -18.10 20.82
CA PRO A 454 -21.02 -19.48 20.34
C PRO A 454 -21.36 -19.54 18.84
N MET A 455 -20.71 -20.44 18.13
CA MET A 455 -20.87 -20.62 16.69
C MET A 455 -21.07 -22.11 16.36
N ALA A 456 -21.99 -22.40 15.44
CA ALA A 456 -22.15 -23.72 14.84
C ALA A 456 -21.92 -23.68 13.33
N ILE A 457 -21.45 -24.82 12.79
CA ILE A 457 -21.48 -25.10 11.36
C ILE A 457 -22.59 -26.13 11.19
N THR A 458 -23.66 -25.74 10.51
CA THR A 458 -24.89 -26.51 10.27
C THR A 458 -24.97 -26.93 8.80
N GLU A 459 -26.03 -27.64 8.42
CA GLU A 459 -26.31 -27.99 7.02
C GLU A 459 -26.52 -26.76 6.12
N ASN A 460 -26.84 -25.59 6.70
CA ASN A 460 -27.02 -24.32 5.99
C ASN A 460 -25.79 -23.38 6.08
N GLY A 461 -24.65 -23.89 6.58
CA GLY A 461 -23.44 -23.11 6.81
C GLY A 461 -23.28 -22.64 8.25
N ILE A 462 -22.52 -21.57 8.45
CA ILE A 462 -22.21 -20.99 9.76
C ILE A 462 -23.41 -20.22 10.31
N GLU A 463 -23.70 -20.46 11.59
CA GLU A 463 -24.64 -19.70 12.40
C GLU A 463 -23.98 -19.25 13.70
N ILE A 464 -24.21 -17.98 14.08
CA ILE A 464 -23.69 -17.39 15.31
C ILE A 464 -24.84 -17.19 16.28
N PHE A 465 -24.72 -17.77 17.47
CA PHE A 465 -25.70 -17.63 18.53
C PHE A 465 -25.44 -16.34 19.30
N TYR A 466 -26.23 -15.33 18.98
CA TYR A 466 -26.23 -14.06 19.70
C TYR A 466 -26.73 -14.26 21.13
N SER A 467 -25.82 -14.19 22.10
CA SER A 467 -26.16 -14.05 23.52
C SER A 467 -26.01 -12.59 23.93
N PRO A 468 -27.11 -11.84 24.16
CA PRO A 468 -27.00 -10.51 24.73
C PRO A 468 -26.53 -10.62 26.18
N SER A 469 -25.23 -10.42 26.42
CA SER A 469 -24.79 -9.99 27.75
C SER A 469 -25.43 -8.63 28.03
N GLN A 470 -26.19 -8.55 29.13
CA GLN A 470 -26.95 -7.38 29.57
C GLN A 470 -26.06 -6.13 29.72
N ILE A 471 -25.89 -5.34 28.66
CA ILE A 471 -25.40 -3.96 28.77
C ILE A 471 -26.22 -3.12 27.80
N SER A 472 -27.25 -2.46 28.32
CA SER A 472 -27.91 -1.36 27.62
C SER A 472 -27.03 -0.11 27.76
N PRO A 473 -26.86 0.72 26.71
CA PRO A 473 -26.14 1.99 26.86
C PRO A 473 -26.90 2.92 27.82
N PRO A 474 -26.21 3.71 28.67
CA PRO A 474 -26.87 4.76 29.44
C PRO A 474 -27.43 5.81 28.48
N SER A 475 -28.70 6.16 28.66
CA SER A 475 -29.32 7.30 28.01
C SER A 475 -28.91 8.58 28.72
N THR A 476 -27.98 9.35 28.16
CA THR A 476 -27.83 10.77 28.51
C THR A 476 -27.27 11.58 27.34
N THR A 477 -28.18 12.33 26.72
CA THR A 477 -27.88 13.45 25.83
C THR A 477 -27.41 14.62 26.68
N GLU A 478 -26.11 14.74 26.94
CA GLU A 478 -25.53 16.00 27.42
C GLU A 478 -24.63 16.61 26.34
N SER A 479 -25.19 17.57 25.62
CA SER A 479 -24.46 18.47 24.74
C SER A 479 -23.47 19.31 25.55
N LEU A 480 -22.17 19.04 25.37
CA LEU A 480 -21.05 19.79 25.95
C LEU A 480 -21.11 21.28 25.54
N LYS A 481 -21.46 22.15 26.49
CA LYS A 481 -21.25 23.60 26.36
C LYS A 481 -19.77 23.92 26.62
N PHE A 482 -19.03 24.27 25.58
CA PHE A 482 -17.66 24.79 25.73
C PHE A 482 -17.67 26.32 25.84
N LEU A 483 -17.16 26.84 26.96
CA LEU A 483 -16.91 28.27 27.22
C LEU A 483 -15.39 28.55 27.23
N GLY A 484 -14.99 29.59 26.50
CA GLY A 484 -13.89 30.54 26.80
C GLY A 484 -12.45 30.03 27.05
N ASP A 485 -11.61 30.20 26.02
CA ASP A 485 -10.19 30.62 25.99
C ASP A 485 -9.44 29.87 24.88
N THR A 486 -8.93 30.59 23.88
CA THR A 486 -8.14 30.05 22.75
C THR A 486 -6.68 29.77 23.10
N THR A 487 -6.33 29.77 24.40
CA THR A 487 -4.94 29.61 24.89
C THR A 487 -4.65 28.22 25.45
N TYR A 488 -5.64 27.33 25.50
CA TYR A 488 -5.47 25.97 26.03
C TYR A 488 -6.23 24.88 25.24
N LEU A 489 -5.65 23.68 25.21
CA LEU A 489 -6.26 22.44 24.74
C LEU A 489 -7.25 21.89 25.75
N VAL A 490 -8.42 21.47 25.26
CA VAL A 490 -9.46 20.81 26.08
C VAL A 490 -9.96 19.56 25.36
N PHE A 491 -9.81 18.42 26.02
CA PHE A 491 -10.39 17.13 25.62
C PHE A 491 -11.65 16.90 26.44
N GLY A 492 -12.85 16.86 25.84
CA GLY A 492 -14.12 16.83 26.59
C GLY A 492 -14.19 15.79 27.72
N SER A 493 -13.87 14.53 27.43
CA SER A 493 -13.89 13.43 28.40
C SER A 493 -12.63 13.36 29.28
N LEU A 494 -11.43 13.59 28.71
CA LEU A 494 -10.15 13.57 29.45
C LEU A 494 -9.91 14.78 30.36
N GLN A 495 -10.57 15.92 30.12
CA GLN A 495 -10.38 17.16 30.89
C GLN A 495 -10.67 16.93 32.38
N GLN A 496 -11.59 16.03 32.71
CA GLN A 496 -11.94 15.69 34.09
C GLN A 496 -10.81 14.95 34.82
N LEU A 497 -9.93 14.26 34.08
CA LEU A 497 -8.79 13.52 34.64
C LEU A 497 -7.52 14.37 34.75
N LEU A 498 -7.51 15.55 34.13
CA LEU A 498 -6.36 16.43 34.09
C LEU A 498 -6.46 17.46 35.22
N PRO A 499 -5.35 17.74 35.94
CA PRO A 499 -5.35 18.70 37.06
C PRO A 499 -5.57 20.16 36.61
N GLY A 500 -5.62 20.44 35.30
CA GLY A 500 -5.85 21.76 34.74
C GLY A 500 -5.98 21.75 33.21
N LYS A 501 -6.11 22.94 32.62
CA LYS A 501 -6.09 23.13 31.17
C LYS A 501 -4.68 22.87 30.61
N ILE A 502 -4.55 22.16 29.49
CA ILE A 502 -3.25 21.87 28.86
C ILE A 502 -2.87 23.04 27.94
N PRO A 503 -1.68 23.65 28.05
CA PRO A 503 -1.30 24.76 27.18
C PRO A 503 -1.01 24.28 25.75
N TYR A 504 -1.19 25.18 24.77
CA TYR A 504 -0.49 25.01 23.48
C TYR A 504 1.04 24.98 23.74
N ASN A 505 1.80 24.36 22.85
CA ASN A 505 3.19 23.87 23.06
C ASN A 505 3.32 22.54 23.83
N THR A 506 2.24 21.76 23.91
CA THR A 506 2.23 20.42 24.52
C THR A 506 2.37 19.33 23.46
N ALA A 507 3.23 18.34 23.72
CA ALA A 507 3.25 17.08 22.99
C ALA A 507 2.64 15.96 23.84
N CYS A 508 1.56 15.37 23.33
CA CYS A 508 0.82 14.27 23.91
C CYS A 508 1.08 12.98 23.14
N LEU A 509 1.30 11.87 23.85
CA LEU A 509 1.36 10.52 23.31
C LEU A 509 0.15 9.73 23.78
N VAL A 510 -0.54 9.05 22.86
CA VAL A 510 -1.53 8.03 23.17
C VAL A 510 -0.94 6.68 22.77
N GLU A 511 -0.72 5.80 23.74
CA GLU A 511 -0.17 4.48 23.51
C GLU A 511 -1.10 3.36 24.00
N GLY A 512 -1.03 2.19 23.35
CA GLY A 512 -1.82 1.03 23.73
C GLY A 512 -1.87 -0.04 22.65
N ALA A 513 -2.40 -1.21 22.98
CA ALA A 513 -2.59 -2.31 22.02
C ALA A 513 -3.53 -1.92 20.86
N PRO A 514 -3.44 -2.57 19.68
CA PRO A 514 -4.37 -2.36 18.58
C PRO A 514 -5.84 -2.57 19.02
N GLY A 515 -6.77 -1.81 18.44
CA GLY A 515 -8.22 -1.95 18.73
C GLY A 515 -8.74 -1.14 19.93
N LEU A 516 -7.88 -0.62 20.80
CA LEU A 516 -8.27 0.14 22.00
C LEU A 516 -8.70 1.60 21.74
N GLY A 517 -9.15 1.97 20.54
CA GLY A 517 -9.66 3.33 20.29
C GLY A 517 -8.61 4.46 20.24
N LYS A 518 -7.34 4.19 19.98
CA LYS A 518 -6.32 5.26 19.86
C LYS A 518 -6.66 6.29 18.75
N SER A 519 -7.00 5.81 17.55
CA SER A 519 -7.43 6.70 16.45
C SER A 519 -8.76 7.41 16.77
N THR A 520 -9.63 6.80 17.57
CA THR A 520 -10.85 7.44 18.11
C THR A 520 -10.50 8.69 18.92
N LEU A 521 -9.45 8.65 19.75
CA LEU A 521 -8.94 9.84 20.45
C LEU A 521 -8.34 10.89 19.50
N ALA A 522 -7.65 10.47 18.43
CA ALA A 522 -7.20 11.41 17.40
C ALA A 522 -8.37 12.13 16.73
N TYR A 523 -9.45 11.44 16.38
CA TYR A 523 -10.65 12.08 15.83
C TYR A 523 -11.30 13.03 16.83
N GLN A 524 -11.43 12.65 18.11
CA GLN A 524 -11.92 13.56 19.15
C GLN A 524 -11.05 14.82 19.27
N PHE A 525 -9.73 14.67 19.19
CA PHE A 525 -8.79 15.78 19.25
C PHE A 525 -8.87 16.69 18.02
N LEU A 526 -9.07 16.12 16.83
CA LEU A 526 -9.33 16.85 15.58
C LEU A 526 -10.63 17.66 15.69
N LEU A 527 -11.74 17.01 16.04
CA LEU A 527 -13.07 17.63 16.11
C LEU A 527 -13.12 18.75 17.14
N SER A 528 -12.53 18.51 18.32
CA SER A 528 -12.40 19.50 19.38
C SER A 528 -11.63 20.77 18.93
N GLY A 529 -10.68 20.63 18.00
CA GLY A 529 -9.94 21.76 17.42
C GLY A 529 -10.77 22.54 16.40
N LEU A 530 -11.37 21.84 15.44
CA LEU A 530 -12.18 22.48 14.40
C LEU A 530 -13.40 23.22 14.99
N HIS A 531 -14.06 22.67 16.01
CA HIS A 531 -15.16 23.34 16.71
C HIS A 531 -14.73 24.65 17.41
N ARG A 532 -13.44 24.79 17.75
CA ARG A 532 -12.85 25.98 18.35
C ARG A 532 -12.25 26.93 17.31
N GLN A 533 -12.48 26.68 16.03
CA GLN A 533 -11.88 27.44 14.91
C GLN A 533 -10.33 27.34 14.89
N GLU A 534 -9.76 26.28 15.46
CA GLU A 534 -8.34 25.97 15.34
C GLU A 534 -8.08 25.21 14.03
N SER A 535 -6.90 25.40 13.45
CA SER A 535 -6.50 24.58 12.30
C SER A 535 -6.03 23.20 12.76
N VAL A 536 -6.22 22.16 11.94
CA VAL A 536 -5.78 20.79 12.23
C VAL A 536 -4.97 20.23 11.07
N LEU A 537 -3.72 19.86 11.37
CA LEU A 537 -2.85 19.09 10.49
C LEU A 537 -2.90 17.62 10.90
N TYR A 538 -3.59 16.79 10.11
CA TYR A 538 -3.67 15.35 10.33
C TYR A 538 -2.67 14.63 9.43
N ILE A 539 -1.66 13.99 10.02
CA ILE A 539 -0.66 13.20 9.31
C ILE A 539 -1.05 11.74 9.47
N SER A 540 -1.55 11.15 8.39
CA SER A 540 -1.98 9.77 8.33
C SER A 540 -0.87 8.88 7.80
N ALA A 541 -0.43 7.95 8.63
CA ALA A 541 0.57 6.94 8.31
C ALA A 541 0.04 5.50 8.49
N ASP A 542 -1.12 5.27 9.09
CA ASP A 542 -1.65 3.89 9.15
C ASP A 542 -2.80 3.65 8.18
N ILE A 543 -3.44 4.70 7.70
CA ILE A 543 -4.63 4.63 6.85
C ILE A 543 -4.54 5.67 5.71
N PRO A 544 -5.07 5.39 4.51
CA PRO A 544 -5.08 6.37 3.44
C PRO A 544 -5.89 7.63 3.78
N ARG A 545 -5.55 8.78 3.16
CA ARG A 545 -6.32 10.04 3.31
C ARG A 545 -7.81 9.85 3.04
N GLN A 546 -8.16 9.06 2.03
CA GLN A 546 -9.55 8.83 1.64
C GLN A 546 -10.34 8.15 2.78
N GLN A 547 -9.70 7.27 3.56
CA GLN A 547 -10.31 6.63 4.71
C GLN A 547 -10.57 7.62 5.85
N VAL A 548 -9.62 8.52 6.13
CA VAL A 548 -9.83 9.62 7.10
C VAL A 548 -11.02 10.47 6.66
N TYR A 549 -11.04 10.87 5.38
CA TYR A 549 -12.09 11.68 4.79
C TYR A 549 -13.47 11.01 4.88
N GLN A 550 -13.58 9.72 4.57
CA GLN A 550 -14.83 8.95 4.67
C GLN A 550 -15.28 8.68 6.11
N THR A 551 -14.35 8.71 7.07
CA THR A 551 -14.67 8.46 8.48
C THR A 551 -15.26 9.71 9.13
N LEU A 552 -14.80 10.92 8.80
CA LEU A 552 -15.25 12.17 9.43
C LEU A 552 -16.77 12.40 9.40
N PRO A 553 -17.52 12.09 8.32
CA PRO A 553 -18.98 12.20 8.32
C PRO A 553 -19.69 11.33 9.37
N SER A 554 -19.16 10.14 9.67
CA SER A 554 -19.71 9.28 10.72
C SER A 554 -19.58 9.89 12.12
N TRP A 555 -18.68 10.87 12.26
CA TRP A 555 -18.45 11.67 13.47
C TRP A 555 -19.19 13.02 13.45
N GLY A 556 -20.12 13.23 12.50
CA GLY A 556 -20.89 14.46 12.39
C GLY A 556 -20.13 15.65 11.80
N LEU A 557 -18.95 15.43 11.21
CA LEU A 557 -18.16 16.47 10.55
C LEU A 557 -18.18 16.27 9.04
N LEU A 558 -18.69 17.28 8.31
CA LEU A 558 -18.47 17.37 6.86
C LEU A 558 -17.09 18.01 6.61
N PRO A 559 -16.13 17.31 5.99
CA PRO A 559 -14.75 17.77 5.90
C PRO A 559 -14.53 18.89 4.86
N ASP A 560 -15.33 18.95 3.79
CA ASP A 560 -15.09 19.87 2.66
C ASP A 560 -14.98 21.35 3.04
N PRO A 561 -15.87 21.93 3.88
CA PRO A 561 -15.77 23.33 4.26
C PRO A 561 -14.45 23.66 4.98
N TYR A 562 -13.92 22.74 5.78
CA TYR A 562 -12.67 22.93 6.52
C TYR A 562 -11.44 22.73 5.63
N LEU A 563 -11.52 21.81 4.66
CA LEU A 563 -10.47 21.59 3.67
C LEU A 563 -10.34 22.80 2.73
N GLU A 564 -11.46 23.32 2.23
CA GLU A 564 -11.51 24.49 1.36
C GLU A 564 -11.04 25.77 2.08
N ALA A 565 -11.39 25.91 3.36
CA ALA A 565 -10.93 27.01 4.20
C ALA A 565 -9.45 26.89 4.64
N GLY A 566 -8.78 25.77 4.35
CA GLY A 566 -7.42 25.48 4.82
C GLY A 566 -7.31 25.27 6.34
N GLN A 567 -8.44 25.11 7.03
CA GLN A 567 -8.51 24.83 8.47
C GLN A 567 -8.23 23.35 8.78
N LEU A 568 -8.50 22.44 7.84
CA LEU A 568 -8.11 21.03 7.95
C LEU A 568 -7.14 20.69 6.82
N VAL A 569 -6.00 20.10 7.15
CA VAL A 569 -5.05 19.56 6.16
C VAL A 569 -4.77 18.10 6.53
N ILE A 570 -5.02 17.19 5.60
CA ILE A 570 -4.72 15.76 5.78
C ILE A 570 -3.54 15.41 4.88
N LEU A 571 -2.39 15.12 5.49
CA LEU A 571 -1.20 14.62 4.81
C LEU A 571 -1.17 13.10 4.90
N ASP A 572 -0.89 12.43 3.79
CA ASP A 572 -0.80 10.98 3.69
C ASP A 572 0.65 10.60 3.41
N THR A 573 1.20 9.66 4.17
CA THR A 573 2.58 9.17 4.02
C THR A 573 2.71 7.91 3.14
N PHE A 574 1.59 7.36 2.66
CA PHE A 574 1.51 6.10 1.90
C PHE A 574 1.03 6.28 0.47
N SER A 575 0.14 7.25 0.19
CA SER A 575 -0.45 7.39 -1.14
C SER A 575 0.62 7.72 -2.22
N PRO A 576 0.91 6.80 -3.17
CA PRO A 576 1.80 7.10 -4.29
C PRO A 576 1.07 7.97 -5.32
N MET A 577 1.22 9.29 -5.24
CA MET A 577 0.69 10.26 -6.23
C MET A 577 -0.70 9.86 -6.76
N VAL A 578 -1.72 9.71 -5.88
CA VAL A 578 -2.98 9.08 -6.31
C VAL A 578 -4.01 10.00 -6.95
N GLU A 579 -4.01 11.30 -6.71
CA GLU A 579 -5.07 12.18 -7.21
C GLU A 579 -4.50 13.43 -7.89
N THR A 580 -5.23 13.95 -8.86
CA THR A 580 -5.19 15.36 -9.27
C THR A 580 -5.54 16.21 -8.06
N LEU A 581 -4.59 16.34 -7.16
CA LEU A 581 -4.71 17.19 -6.01
C LEU A 581 -4.59 18.65 -6.48
N PRO A 582 -5.28 19.60 -5.83
CA PRO A 582 -5.03 21.02 -6.06
C PRO A 582 -3.54 21.30 -5.86
N ALA A 583 -3.00 22.29 -6.58
CA ALA A 583 -1.57 22.59 -6.73
C ALA A 583 -0.75 22.78 -5.43
N ASN A 584 -1.39 22.67 -4.26
CA ASN A 584 -0.84 22.84 -2.92
C ASN A 584 -0.77 21.53 -2.10
N SER A 585 -1.01 20.35 -2.67
CA SER A 585 -0.88 19.11 -1.90
C SER A 585 0.57 18.66 -1.70
N VAL A 586 0.96 18.48 -0.45
CA VAL A 586 2.32 18.12 -0.05
C VAL A 586 2.41 16.61 0.21
N HIS A 587 3.23 15.90 -0.58
CA HIS A 587 3.49 14.45 -0.41
C HIS A 587 4.45 14.16 0.76
N LEU A 588 4.37 13.02 1.42
CA LEU A 588 5.33 12.62 2.47
C LEU A 588 5.85 11.21 2.18
N ASN A 589 7.16 10.99 2.27
CA ASN A 589 7.79 9.66 2.12
C ASN A 589 8.37 9.24 3.48
N LEU A 590 7.95 8.08 4.01
CA LEU A 590 8.47 7.55 5.28
C LEU A 590 9.92 7.06 5.20
N ASN A 591 10.40 6.72 4.00
CA ASN A 591 11.77 6.26 3.78
C ASN A 591 12.80 7.41 3.82
N ASP A 592 12.34 8.67 3.79
CA ASP A 592 13.16 9.85 4.00
C ASP A 592 12.60 10.68 5.16
N PRO A 593 12.94 10.32 6.41
CA PRO A 593 12.37 10.94 7.60
C PRO A 593 12.75 12.41 7.76
N GLU A 594 13.87 12.86 7.17
CA GLU A 594 14.24 14.29 7.18
C GLU A 594 13.34 15.10 6.24
N MET A 595 13.07 14.57 5.05
CA MET A 595 12.10 15.18 4.12
C MET A 595 10.68 15.19 4.68
N LEU A 596 10.28 14.15 5.41
CA LEU A 596 9.02 14.09 6.15
C LEU A 596 8.90 15.27 7.13
N LEU A 597 9.91 15.48 7.98
CA LEU A 597 9.92 16.58 8.94
C LEU A 597 9.93 17.96 8.29
N LEU A 598 10.75 18.15 7.25
CA LEU A 598 10.82 19.39 6.50
C LEU A 598 9.44 19.79 5.94
N ARG A 599 8.72 18.83 5.37
CA ARG A 599 7.41 19.07 4.76
C ARG A 599 6.32 19.31 5.79
N ILE A 600 6.32 18.59 6.91
CA ILE A 600 5.41 18.86 8.03
C ILE A 600 5.59 20.30 8.50
N ALA A 601 6.84 20.75 8.63
CA ALA A 601 7.13 22.13 9.06
C ALA A 601 6.68 23.17 8.04
N GLN A 602 6.95 22.97 6.75
CA GLN A 602 6.48 23.86 5.67
C GLN A 602 4.96 23.98 5.64
N GLN A 603 4.24 22.86 5.81
CA GLN A 603 2.79 22.88 5.86
C GLN A 603 2.29 23.62 7.10
N LEU A 604 2.90 23.35 8.25
CA LEU A 604 2.53 23.97 9.52
C LEU A 604 2.74 25.49 9.52
N GLU A 605 3.74 26.01 8.80
CA GLU A 605 3.99 27.45 8.63
C GLU A 605 2.89 28.15 7.84
N GLN A 606 2.23 27.44 6.91
CA GLN A 606 1.17 28.00 6.06
C GLN A 606 -0.21 27.95 6.71
N MET A 607 -0.36 27.24 7.83
CA MET A 607 -1.66 27.02 8.47
C MET A 607 -1.98 28.12 9.51
N PRO A 608 -3.26 28.57 9.57
CA PRO A 608 -3.70 29.50 10.60
C PRO A 608 -3.44 28.96 12.01
N LYS A 609 -3.01 29.83 12.92
CA LYS A 609 -2.79 29.50 14.33
C LYS A 609 -3.98 29.96 15.19
N PRO A 610 -4.31 29.27 16.29
CA PRO A 610 -3.66 28.05 16.83
C PRO A 610 -3.91 26.80 15.97
N CYS A 611 -2.96 25.85 16.04
CA CYS A 611 -2.97 24.65 15.20
C CYS A 611 -2.74 23.37 16.01
N ARG A 612 -3.52 22.33 15.75
CA ARG A 612 -3.30 20.97 16.25
C ARG A 612 -2.60 20.13 15.18
N VAL A 613 -1.60 19.37 15.57
CA VAL A 613 -0.89 18.42 14.73
C VAL A 613 -1.14 17.02 15.28
N ILE A 614 -1.63 16.13 14.42
CA ILE A 614 -1.94 14.75 14.78
C ILE A 614 -1.06 13.85 13.92
N PHE A 615 -0.39 12.89 14.54
CA PHE A 615 0.36 11.87 13.82
C PHE A 615 -0.27 10.51 14.12
N ASP A 616 -1.06 9.98 13.17
CA ASP A 616 -1.78 8.71 13.27
C ASP A 616 -1.28 7.72 12.20
N SER A 617 -0.27 6.90 12.48
CA SER A 617 0.46 6.77 13.74
C SER A 617 1.97 6.89 13.56
N LEU A 618 2.72 6.90 14.66
CA LEU A 618 4.17 6.81 14.62
C LEU A 618 4.68 5.38 14.33
N THR A 619 3.83 4.36 14.48
CA THR A 619 4.22 2.94 14.37
C THR A 619 4.87 2.59 13.03
N PRO A 620 4.38 3.07 11.86
CA PRO A 620 5.03 2.86 10.57
C PRO A 620 6.48 3.33 10.49
N LEU A 621 6.88 4.37 11.24
CA LEU A 621 8.25 4.89 11.18
C LEU A 621 9.27 3.90 11.75
N LEU A 622 8.85 2.98 12.62
CA LEU A 622 9.70 1.90 13.12
C LEU A 622 10.08 0.87 12.05
N ILE A 623 9.35 0.83 10.94
CA ILE A 623 9.62 -0.09 9.84
C ILE A 623 10.88 0.33 9.08
N SER A 624 11.06 1.64 8.92
CA SER A 624 12.11 2.24 8.09
C SER A 624 13.37 2.61 8.87
N CYS A 625 13.40 2.46 10.20
CA CYS A 625 14.57 2.82 11.01
C CYS A 625 14.71 2.00 12.31
N THR A 626 15.93 1.96 12.87
CA THR A 626 16.18 1.29 14.16
C THR A 626 15.47 2.03 15.32
N PRO A 627 15.14 1.36 16.46
CA PRO A 627 14.47 2.02 17.60
C PRO A 627 15.18 3.29 18.09
N ARG A 628 16.52 3.32 18.08
CA ARG A 628 17.32 4.50 18.44
C ARG A 628 17.16 5.65 17.44
N GLU A 629 17.14 5.34 16.14
CA GLU A 629 16.90 6.33 15.09
C GLU A 629 15.47 6.87 15.15
N PHE A 630 14.50 6.00 15.39
CA PHE A 630 13.10 6.36 15.62
C PHE A 630 12.95 7.34 16.79
N ILE A 631 13.53 7.04 17.96
CA ILE A 631 13.47 7.94 19.12
C ILE A 631 14.14 9.29 18.81
N LYS A 632 15.28 9.29 18.10
CA LYS A 632 15.94 10.53 17.65
C LYS A 632 15.05 11.34 16.70
N LEU A 633 14.34 10.66 15.80
CA LEU A 633 13.42 11.29 14.86
C LEU A 633 12.24 11.94 15.59
N VAL A 634 11.60 11.20 16.50
CA VAL A 634 10.50 11.71 17.33
C VAL A 634 10.97 12.89 18.19
N TYR A 635 12.19 12.84 18.73
CA TYR A 635 12.78 13.95 19.46
C TYR A 635 12.93 15.21 18.59
N ARG A 636 13.47 15.07 17.37
CA ARG A 636 13.61 16.20 16.41
C ARG A 636 12.24 16.76 16.03
N LYS A 637 11.29 15.89 15.71
CA LYS A 637 9.89 16.25 15.42
C LYS A 637 9.29 17.07 16.56
N ASN A 638 9.31 16.54 17.79
CA ASN A 638 8.73 17.21 18.94
C ASN A 638 9.42 18.55 19.19
N ARG A 639 10.74 18.64 19.04
CA ARG A 639 11.48 19.92 19.15
C ARG A 639 11.03 20.94 18.11
N GLN A 640 10.76 20.53 16.87
CA GLN A 640 10.35 21.42 15.78
C GLN A 640 8.88 21.87 15.90
N LEU A 641 8.01 20.98 16.37
CA LEU A 641 6.57 21.23 16.52
C LEU A 641 6.20 21.93 17.83
N ARG A 642 7.12 21.98 18.81
CA ARG A 642 6.97 22.71 20.07
C ARG A 642 7.03 24.23 19.87
N GLN A 643 5.92 24.78 19.39
CA GLN A 643 5.70 26.21 19.16
C GLN A 643 4.56 26.73 20.06
N PRO A 644 4.53 28.03 20.41
CA PRO A 644 3.55 28.60 21.35
C PRO A 644 2.08 28.30 21.01
N ASP A 645 1.72 28.25 19.73
CA ASP A 645 0.34 28.05 19.26
C ASP A 645 0.13 26.68 18.59
N VAL A 646 0.99 25.70 18.89
CA VAL A 646 0.93 24.36 18.28
C VAL A 646 0.80 23.29 19.36
N ALA A 647 -0.15 22.39 19.16
CA ALA A 647 -0.33 21.22 20.00
C ALA A 647 -0.11 19.94 19.19
N VAL A 648 0.56 18.95 19.79
CA VAL A 648 0.89 17.70 19.10
C VAL A 648 0.22 16.53 19.81
N LEU A 649 -0.43 15.66 19.04
CA LEU A 649 -0.95 14.37 19.49
C LEU A 649 -0.37 13.27 18.60
N ASP A 650 0.45 12.42 19.17
CA ASP A 650 1.00 11.26 18.48
C ASP A 650 0.32 9.98 18.95
N ILE A 651 -0.01 9.10 18.01
CA ILE A 651 -0.51 7.75 18.29
C ILE A 651 0.62 6.75 18.15
N PHE A 652 0.68 5.78 19.06
CA PHE A 652 1.67 4.72 19.04
C PHE A 652 1.07 3.36 19.48
N ALA A 653 1.32 2.30 18.71
CA ALA A 653 1.10 0.94 19.17
C ALA A 653 2.31 0.49 20.02
N GLN A 654 2.08 -0.04 21.22
CA GLN A 654 3.17 -0.42 22.15
C GLN A 654 4.03 -1.58 21.62
N ASP A 655 3.53 -2.34 20.64
CA ASP A 655 4.20 -3.50 20.08
C ASP A 655 5.38 -3.10 19.18
N GLY A 656 6.52 -3.78 19.33
CA GLY A 656 7.69 -3.59 18.47
C GLY A 656 8.82 -2.73 19.04
N ILE A 657 8.74 -2.27 20.31
CA ILE A 657 9.83 -1.59 21.03
C ILE A 657 10.11 -2.28 22.37
N GLU A 658 11.40 -2.43 22.73
CA GLU A 658 11.83 -2.94 24.04
C GLU A 658 11.49 -1.98 25.19
N LYS A 659 11.33 -2.49 26.42
CA LYS A 659 10.96 -1.67 27.60
C LYS A 659 11.86 -0.45 27.82
N SER A 660 13.17 -0.58 27.60
CA SER A 660 14.15 0.50 27.74
C SER A 660 13.95 1.63 26.72
N ASP A 661 13.73 1.27 25.46
CA ASP A 661 13.48 2.20 24.36
C ASP A 661 12.08 2.85 24.47
N ARG A 662 11.07 2.10 24.95
CA ARG A 662 9.76 2.67 25.29
C ARG A 662 9.90 3.75 26.35
N TYR A 663 10.63 3.49 27.42
CA TYR A 663 10.88 4.49 28.47
C TYR A 663 11.53 5.77 27.89
N ASN A 664 12.49 5.62 26.98
CA ASN A 664 13.12 6.75 26.29
C ASN A 664 12.12 7.53 25.41
N LEU A 665 11.21 6.85 24.71
CA LEU A 665 10.14 7.47 23.93
C LEU A 665 9.18 8.26 24.84
N LEU A 666 8.70 7.68 25.93
CA LEU A 666 7.80 8.33 26.90
C LEU A 666 8.40 9.61 27.48
N ASN A 667 9.73 9.69 27.60
CA ASN A 667 10.43 10.87 28.09
C ASN A 667 10.34 12.08 27.14
N LEU A 668 10.00 11.88 25.86
CA LEU A 668 9.91 12.94 24.85
C LEU A 668 8.59 13.74 24.90
N TYR A 669 7.61 13.24 25.66
CA TYR A 669 6.26 13.79 25.74
C TYR A 669 5.97 14.48 27.07
N ASP A 670 5.07 15.45 27.06
CA ASP A 670 4.63 16.12 28.29
C ASP A 670 3.41 15.41 28.90
N LEU A 671 2.56 14.83 28.06
CA LEU A 671 1.39 14.04 28.46
C LEU A 671 1.48 12.66 27.82
N VAL A 672 1.26 11.60 28.59
CA VAL A 672 1.13 10.24 28.07
C VAL A 672 -0.15 9.63 28.60
N ILE A 673 -0.96 9.12 27.67
CA ILE A 673 -2.21 8.41 27.93
C ILE A 673 -2.01 6.96 27.52
N ASP A 674 -2.15 6.05 28.48
CA ASP A 674 -2.09 4.62 28.23
C ASP A 674 -3.52 4.08 28.08
N LEU A 675 -3.82 3.43 26.97
CA LEU A 675 -5.02 2.62 26.78
C LEU A 675 -4.64 1.15 26.88
N TYR A 676 -5.34 0.40 27.74
CA TYR A 676 -5.04 -1.01 27.97
C TYR A 676 -6.28 -1.80 28.39
N SER A 677 -6.15 -3.13 28.37
CA SER A 677 -7.08 -4.05 29.01
C SER A 677 -6.36 -4.67 30.22
N PRO A 678 -6.96 -4.67 31.42
CA PRO A 678 -6.31 -5.10 32.65
C PRO A 678 -6.09 -6.62 32.68
N ASP A 679 -5.03 -7.04 33.36
CA ASP A 679 -4.74 -8.45 33.63
C ASP A 679 -5.59 -8.99 34.81
N TRP A 680 -5.67 -10.32 34.93
CA TRP A 680 -6.48 -11.03 35.93
C TRP A 680 -6.27 -10.58 37.39
N ASP A 681 -5.05 -10.15 37.76
CA ASP A 681 -4.73 -9.64 39.10
C ASP A 681 -5.22 -8.20 39.35
N GLU A 682 -5.27 -7.36 38.31
CA GLU A 682 -5.83 -6.00 38.40
C GLU A 682 -7.36 -6.03 38.47
N MET A 683 -7.99 -7.01 37.79
CA MET A 683 -9.44 -7.24 37.84
C MET A 683 -9.94 -7.69 39.22
N ASN A 684 -9.09 -8.26 40.09
CA ASN A 684 -9.48 -8.74 41.42
C ASN A 684 -9.44 -7.67 42.53
N ASN A 685 -8.84 -6.49 42.27
CA ASN A 685 -8.76 -5.39 43.23
C ASN A 685 -9.82 -4.29 43.02
N GLY A 686 -10.58 -4.35 41.92
CA GLY A 686 -11.84 -3.64 41.73
C GLY A 686 -12.96 -4.68 41.63
N ALA A 687 -14.18 -4.35 42.06
CA ALA A 687 -15.32 -5.25 41.89
C ALA A 687 -15.45 -5.69 40.41
N ASP A 688 -16.16 -6.77 40.15
CA ASP A 688 -16.46 -7.27 38.80
C ASP A 688 -17.39 -6.26 38.06
N ILE A 689 -16.84 -5.16 37.51
CA ILE A 689 -17.63 -4.00 37.01
C ILE A 689 -17.93 -4.03 35.50
N GLY A 690 -17.65 -5.13 34.78
CA GLY A 690 -18.13 -5.32 33.40
C GLY A 690 -17.50 -4.42 32.30
N TYR A 691 -16.43 -3.69 32.58
CA TYR A 691 -15.71 -2.86 31.58
C TYR A 691 -14.43 -3.54 31.05
N LYS A 692 -14.34 -3.72 29.72
CA LYS A 692 -13.18 -4.36 29.04
C LYS A 692 -11.98 -3.44 28.79
N ASN A 693 -12.21 -2.12 28.73
CA ASN A 693 -11.19 -1.14 28.33
C ASN A 693 -10.94 -0.10 29.42
N TRP A 694 -9.67 0.18 29.67
CA TRP A 694 -9.23 1.08 30.73
C TRP A 694 -8.21 2.07 30.20
N LEU A 695 -8.28 3.30 30.68
CA LEU A 695 -7.27 4.31 30.42
C LEU A 695 -6.62 4.77 31.72
N ARG A 696 -5.38 5.23 31.63
CA ARG A 696 -4.73 5.98 32.70
C ARG A 696 -3.83 7.06 32.13
N ILE A 697 -3.57 8.09 32.92
CA ILE A 697 -2.58 9.11 32.57
C ILE A 697 -1.26 8.69 33.21
N SER A 698 -0.34 8.16 32.41
CA SER A 698 0.94 7.64 32.91
C SER A 698 1.94 8.77 33.20
N LYS A 699 1.83 9.91 32.51
CA LYS A 699 2.72 11.07 32.68
C LYS A 699 2.02 12.39 32.45
N ILE A 700 2.29 13.38 33.30
CA ILE A 700 1.99 14.80 33.08
C ILE A 700 3.23 15.60 33.48
N ARG A 701 3.73 16.47 32.61
CA ARG A 701 4.85 17.35 32.92
C ARG A 701 4.40 18.48 33.83
N GLY A 702 5.10 18.66 34.95
CA GLY A 702 4.83 19.76 35.90
C GLY A 702 3.66 19.53 36.85
N ALA A 703 2.99 18.38 36.79
CA ALA A 703 1.95 17.98 37.75
C ALA A 703 2.07 16.48 38.09
N LYS A 704 1.51 16.06 39.23
CA LYS A 704 1.42 14.64 39.55
C LYS A 704 0.32 14.03 38.69
N ALA A 705 0.67 13.06 37.84
CA ALA A 705 -0.30 12.36 37.01
C ALA A 705 -1.23 11.51 37.90
N ASP A 706 -2.53 11.56 37.61
CA ASP A 706 -3.47 10.61 38.18
C ASP A 706 -3.34 9.28 37.44
N GLN A 707 -2.55 8.39 38.03
CA GLN A 707 -2.26 7.07 37.48
C GLN A 707 -3.35 6.04 37.80
N ARG A 708 -4.47 6.45 38.41
CA ARG A 708 -5.60 5.55 38.64
C ARG A 708 -6.16 5.06 37.29
N PRO A 709 -6.59 3.79 37.23
CA PRO A 709 -7.24 3.26 36.05
C PRO A 709 -8.68 3.75 35.98
N TYR A 710 -9.07 4.26 34.82
CA TYR A 710 -10.41 4.75 34.54
C TYR A 710 -11.08 3.88 33.48
N PRO A 711 -12.25 3.29 33.75
CA PRO A 711 -12.98 2.55 32.74
C PRO A 711 -13.48 3.52 31.66
N TYR A 712 -13.48 3.07 30.40
CA TYR A 712 -14.04 3.85 29.31
C TYR A 712 -14.80 2.98 28.32
N SER A 713 -15.76 3.61 27.64
CA SER A 713 -16.47 3.06 26.50
C SER A 713 -16.13 3.83 25.23
N ILE A 714 -16.26 3.19 24.08
CA ILE A 714 -16.12 3.83 22.77
C ILE A 714 -17.53 4.06 22.24
N SER A 715 -17.97 5.30 22.27
CA SER A 715 -19.25 5.75 21.72
C SER A 715 -19.09 6.16 20.24
N PRO A 716 -20.02 5.77 19.35
CA PRO A 716 -20.00 6.19 17.95
C PRO A 716 -20.12 7.71 17.74
N THR A 717 -20.82 8.40 18.64
CA THR A 717 -21.06 9.85 18.55
C THR A 717 -20.11 10.65 19.42
N ASN A 718 -19.75 10.11 20.59
CA ASN A 718 -19.00 10.85 21.61
C ASN A 718 -17.52 10.43 21.67
N GLY A 719 -17.11 9.37 20.96
CA GLY A 719 -15.76 8.82 20.98
C GLY A 719 -15.43 8.10 22.29
N ILE A 720 -14.20 8.24 22.80
CA ILE A 720 -13.85 7.73 24.13
C ILE A 720 -14.62 8.52 25.19
N VAL A 721 -15.49 7.83 25.93
CA VAL A 721 -16.26 8.35 27.07
C VAL A 721 -15.75 7.67 28.32
N ILE A 722 -15.27 8.48 29.27
CA ILE A 722 -14.77 7.98 30.55
C ILE A 722 -15.98 7.78 31.46
N GLU A 723 -16.13 6.57 31.96
CA GLU A 723 -17.25 6.21 32.82
C GLU A 723 -16.93 6.68 34.24
N SER A 724 -17.88 7.34 34.90
CA SER A 724 -17.74 7.70 36.31
C SER A 724 -17.65 6.40 37.12
N THR A 725 -16.56 6.22 37.89
CA THR A 725 -16.53 5.14 38.89
C THR A 725 -17.75 5.29 39.79
N PRO A 726 -18.56 4.24 40.00
CA PRO A 726 -19.66 4.29 40.95
C PRO A 726 -19.11 4.78 42.30
N SER A 727 -19.68 5.87 42.80
CA SER A 727 -19.30 6.50 44.06
C SER A 727 -19.48 5.57 45.25
#